data_AF-A0A899G539-F1
#
_entry.id   AF-A0A899G539-F1
#
_cell.length_a   1.000
_cell.length_b   1.000
_cell.length_c   1.000
_cell.angle_alpha   90.00
_cell.angle_beta   90.00
_cell.angle_gamma   90.00
#
_symmetry.space_group_name_H-M   'P 1'
#
loop_
_entity.id
_entity.type
_entity.pdbx_description
1 polymer ?
#
loop_
_entity_poly.entity_id
_entity_poly.type
_entity_poly.pdbx_seq_one_letter_code
_entity_poly.pdbx_strand_id
1 'polypeptide(L)'
;MGMRQSEDNCNFHIDDKEILYTKKTKKLESKWMSYEFFIYYLVMLFSSIFLLKTTYEISNASQHNYSRFSGLLRSGWIGKRKMDNSDIQYAVFRRNVPILIIASAIHLSLGSFSNYLIKHFKILNEDHYNGFVPRWQIYFNTTILRFISYNLDYYWSQNNDISELSNSQLTEKNRINSPCFRTDYCLLNFFSYAFYAPLYFSGPIISFNNFISQLRYPSKDITILSIIKYFLRLLSCFFLLELILHFFYVVAISKTKSWKDYSPFQISVIAYFNLQVIWFKLLLIWRFFRLWALCDKIDPPENMVRCINNNYSFLGFWRAWHRSFNRWIIRYIYLPLGGSRFLVLNIFVIFTFVALWHDVTLRLFVWGWLITLFILPEVIARHIFRSKEWEDWPYYRHLCALGASINIIMMMIANLVGFSLGIEGTKDMFIRVFMNYKNFFFLICLFCALFSAVQIILYYMRYTYFMVFLRRCKIRQFFSIRSYSHIPSHSFDGPYDPTLIEQDWYKWWQENGFFSPKYPLNEYSSCDRVITILPPPNITGILHLGHALTISIQDALIRWERMRGKSVMWIPGTDHAGIATQSIIEQFLMKTRNLKRKNMTRRMFEDIIWKWKDLNVAHIYNQIAFMGASLDWSKEFFTLDSSLSKVVTNCFIQLFNEGLIYRDMKMVNWSCSLETVISDIEVDHRVITKPTEIMIRGEPIEFGVLHKIAYPLVDPCDITEVVVSTSRVETIPGDRAISVHPNDIRFLNLHGKYCYHPLDPHIKIPIIPDEMVDPNFGTGAVKVTPAHDPDDYIFSIRHKIPVVNVFDYDGRMNASCLLPELQHIDRLKCRKYILSKLKDKGLYRGSQNYQTSISFCSRSGDIIEYFLKSQWYLKTGSLASKLHDNLALKFSVLPQHYSNEWIKWLENIEDWCISRQLWWGHRIPAWYVNCENGYWIVADSEQAALEISGGKDVKQDLDVLDTWFSSALLPLSVFRWDNKNIPIEYPLTFIESGSDLLFFWILRMALLCTYFTGKFPFNEIILHPLIRDSQGRKMSKSLGNIIDPLQIIKGFSLEISEDNAFNGNDLEQDMKYHLKTARKKFSGDIKAMGTDSLRFSLIDYTKQTHQINMDIANVSSAKYILSKLWNATKYKF
;
A
#
# COMPACT_ATOMS: atom_id res chain seq x y z
N MET A 1 -5.54 -4.38 -24.52
CA MET A 1 -5.07 -3.22 -25.32
C MET A 1 -4.85 -2.04 -24.38
N GLY A 2 -3.61 -1.72 -24.01
CA GLY A 2 -3.31 -0.56 -23.15
C GLY A 2 -2.85 0.64 -23.98
N MET A 3 -3.53 1.78 -23.85
CA MET A 3 -3.09 3.01 -24.52
C MET A 3 -1.75 3.45 -23.95
N ARG A 4 -0.72 3.49 -24.81
CA ARG A 4 0.58 4.08 -24.48
C ARG A 4 0.43 5.59 -24.40
N GLN A 5 -0.03 6.08 -23.24
CA GLN A 5 0.42 7.40 -22.81
C GLN A 5 1.93 7.37 -22.87
N SER A 6 2.48 8.34 -23.57
CA SER A 6 3.81 8.78 -23.24
C SER A 6 3.66 10.17 -22.69
N GLU A 7 4.30 10.36 -21.55
CA GLU A 7 4.57 11.71 -21.09
C GLU A 7 5.65 12.23 -22.01
N ASP A 8 5.26 12.82 -23.15
CA ASP A 8 6.19 13.38 -24.13
C ASP A 8 5.84 14.85 -24.43
N ASN A 9 6.64 15.72 -23.81
CA ASN A 9 6.67 17.19 -23.82
C ASN A 9 5.30 17.90 -23.89
N CYS A 10 4.47 17.66 -22.86
CA CYS A 10 3.05 18.01 -22.85
C CYS A 10 2.58 18.79 -21.60
N ASN A 11 3.28 19.88 -21.27
CA ASN A 11 2.90 20.79 -20.18
C ASN A 11 1.64 21.63 -20.51
N PHE A 12 0.46 21.03 -20.43
CA PHE A 12 -0.74 21.81 -20.05
C PHE A 12 -0.64 22.14 -18.55
N HIS A 13 0.08 23.22 -18.24
CA HIS A 13 0.20 23.74 -16.89
C HIS A 13 -1.18 24.07 -16.30
N ILE A 14 -1.72 23.18 -15.46
CA ILE A 14 -2.65 23.56 -14.39
C ILE A 14 -1.81 24.18 -13.26
N ASP A 15 -1.18 25.31 -13.56
CA ASP A 15 -0.46 26.16 -12.63
C ASP A 15 -0.90 27.59 -12.95
N ASP A 16 -1.24 28.39 -11.93
CA ASP A 16 -1.45 29.83 -12.08
C ASP A 16 -0.08 30.57 -12.25
N LYS A 17 0.77 30.03 -13.14
CA LYS A 17 2.14 30.44 -13.46
C LYS A 17 2.46 30.45 -14.97
N GLU A 18 1.48 30.22 -15.86
CA GLU A 18 1.70 30.63 -17.26
C GLU A 18 1.94 32.15 -17.27
N ILE A 19 3.03 32.59 -17.92
CA ILE A 19 3.63 33.93 -17.81
C ILE A 19 4.42 34.15 -16.49
N LEU A 20 5.36 33.24 -16.22
CA LEU A 20 6.62 33.57 -15.53
C LEU A 20 7.73 33.80 -16.57
N TYR A 21 7.73 34.99 -17.18
CA TYR A 21 8.71 35.39 -18.19
C TYR A 21 10.05 35.82 -17.53
N THR A 22 10.88 34.85 -17.13
CA THR A 22 12.19 35.10 -16.51
C THR A 22 13.29 35.37 -17.55
N LYS A 23 13.16 36.48 -18.28
CA LYS A 23 14.27 37.16 -19.00
C LYS A 23 14.15 38.68 -18.80
N LYS A 24 15.28 39.39 -18.81
CA LYS A 24 15.41 40.83 -18.50
C LYS A 24 14.40 41.70 -19.29
N THR A 25 13.28 42.07 -18.69
CA THR A 25 12.31 42.99 -19.29
C THR A 25 12.80 44.44 -19.19
N LYS A 26 12.97 45.12 -20.33
CA LYS A 26 13.11 46.59 -20.35
C LYS A 26 11.87 47.22 -19.71
N LYS A 27 12.05 48.35 -19.03
CA LYS A 27 10.93 49.22 -18.61
C LYS A 27 10.12 49.61 -19.86
N LEU A 28 8.85 49.26 -19.91
CA LEU A 28 7.94 49.59 -21.00
C LEU A 28 6.99 50.71 -20.56
N GLU A 29 6.93 51.77 -21.36
CA GLU A 29 6.11 52.95 -21.08
C GLU A 29 4.62 52.69 -21.34
N SER A 30 3.78 53.54 -20.74
CA SER A 30 2.31 53.44 -20.79
C SER A 30 1.76 53.98 -22.12
N LYS A 31 1.22 53.10 -22.97
CA LYS A 31 0.51 53.45 -24.21
C LYS A 31 -0.97 53.78 -24.02
N TRP A 32 -1.51 53.69 -22.78
CA TRP A 32 -2.92 53.95 -22.48
C TRP A 32 -3.41 55.34 -22.95
N MET A 33 -2.51 56.33 -23.00
CA MET A 33 -2.77 57.70 -23.44
C MET A 33 -2.29 58.01 -24.88
N SER A 34 -1.94 56.98 -25.67
CA SER A 34 -1.45 57.19 -27.05
C SER A 34 -2.60 57.35 -28.06
N TYR A 35 -2.37 58.09 -29.15
CA TYR A 35 -3.32 58.25 -30.26
C TYR A 35 -3.83 56.90 -30.80
N GLU A 36 -2.95 55.89 -30.84
CA GLU A 36 -3.27 54.49 -31.18
C GLU A 36 -4.43 53.94 -30.32
N PHE A 37 -4.35 54.13 -29.00
CA PHE A 37 -5.36 53.66 -28.05
C PHE A 37 -6.61 54.52 -28.04
N PHE A 38 -6.49 55.84 -28.26
CA PHE A 38 -7.64 56.74 -28.39
C PHE A 38 -8.56 56.30 -29.56
N ILE A 39 -7.97 55.94 -30.70
CA ILE A 39 -8.70 55.39 -31.86
C ILE A 39 -9.41 54.08 -31.46
N TYR A 40 -8.74 53.16 -30.76
CA TYR A 40 -9.35 51.90 -30.32
C TYR A 40 -10.51 52.11 -29.33
N TYR A 41 -10.43 53.08 -28.40
CA TYR A 41 -11.54 53.41 -27.52
C TYR A 41 -12.73 54.02 -28.27
N LEU A 42 -12.46 54.92 -29.23
CA LEU A 42 -13.49 55.56 -30.05
C LEU A 42 -14.27 54.50 -30.87
N VAL A 43 -13.56 53.58 -31.53
CA VAL A 43 -14.17 52.46 -32.27
C VAL A 43 -15.05 51.59 -31.34
N MET A 44 -14.54 51.23 -30.16
CA MET A 44 -15.26 50.41 -29.19
C MET A 44 -16.51 51.11 -28.61
N LEU A 45 -16.42 52.42 -28.35
CA LEU A 45 -17.55 53.22 -27.84
C LEU A 45 -18.67 53.30 -28.87
N PHE A 46 -18.37 53.71 -30.11
CA PHE A 46 -19.37 53.79 -31.18
C PHE A 46 -20.00 52.42 -31.47
N SER A 47 -19.19 51.36 -31.60
CA SER A 47 -19.70 50.00 -31.83
C SER A 47 -20.68 49.57 -30.73
N SER A 48 -20.36 49.83 -29.46
CA SER A 48 -21.22 49.47 -28.31
C SER A 48 -22.56 50.20 -28.35
N ILE A 49 -22.57 51.49 -28.70
CA ILE A 49 -23.80 52.30 -28.82
C ILE A 49 -24.68 51.78 -29.97
N PHE A 50 -24.10 51.50 -31.14
CA PHE A 50 -24.83 50.97 -32.29
C PHE A 50 -25.44 49.58 -32.01
N LEU A 51 -24.72 48.69 -31.31
CA LEU A 51 -25.25 47.39 -30.88
C LEU A 51 -26.49 47.53 -29.98
N LEU A 52 -26.41 48.36 -28.93
CA LEU A 52 -27.51 48.57 -27.99
C LEU A 52 -28.73 49.22 -28.67
N LYS A 53 -28.50 50.27 -29.47
CA LYS A 53 -29.57 50.95 -30.23
C LYS A 53 -30.30 49.98 -31.17
N THR A 54 -29.55 49.22 -31.98
CA THR A 54 -30.14 48.27 -32.95
C THR A 54 -30.98 47.20 -32.25
N THR A 55 -30.52 46.70 -31.09
CA THR A 55 -31.26 45.67 -30.32
C THR A 55 -32.55 46.21 -29.71
N TYR A 56 -32.56 47.48 -29.28
CA TYR A 56 -33.77 48.14 -28.80
C TYR A 56 -34.77 48.38 -29.95
N GLU A 57 -34.30 48.85 -31.10
CA GLU A 57 -35.14 49.15 -32.27
C GLU A 57 -35.88 47.91 -32.79
N ILE A 58 -35.19 46.78 -32.96
CA ILE A 58 -35.82 45.51 -33.41
C ILE A 58 -36.71 44.86 -32.33
N SER A 59 -36.56 45.27 -31.07
CA SER A 59 -37.40 44.83 -29.95
C SER A 59 -38.57 45.79 -29.68
N ASN A 60 -38.75 46.85 -30.47
CA ASN A 60 -39.83 47.79 -30.25
C ASN A 60 -41.18 47.24 -30.75
N ALA A 61 -42.27 47.57 -30.05
CA ALA A 61 -43.62 47.07 -30.36
C ALA A 61 -44.16 47.59 -31.71
N SER A 62 -43.57 48.65 -32.26
CA SER A 62 -43.89 49.23 -33.57
C SER A 62 -43.27 48.49 -34.76
N GLN A 63 -42.47 47.45 -34.54
CA GLN A 63 -41.85 46.68 -35.63
C GLN A 63 -42.87 45.76 -36.32
N HIS A 64 -42.84 45.72 -37.65
CA HIS A 64 -43.72 44.85 -38.46
C HIS A 64 -43.70 43.38 -37.99
N ASN A 65 -42.52 42.88 -37.61
CA ASN A 65 -42.35 41.49 -37.18
C ASN A 65 -42.72 41.25 -35.70
N TYR A 66 -43.09 42.28 -34.92
CA TYR A 66 -43.44 42.16 -33.49
C TYR A 66 -44.62 41.21 -33.26
N SER A 67 -45.65 41.29 -34.12
CA SER A 67 -46.83 40.41 -34.09
C SER A 67 -46.44 38.93 -34.02
N ARG A 68 -45.47 38.51 -34.84
CA ARG A 68 -44.99 37.12 -34.99
C ARG A 68 -44.41 36.51 -33.71
N PHE A 69 -43.94 37.31 -32.75
CA PHE A 69 -43.34 36.83 -31.50
C PHE A 69 -43.96 37.40 -30.21
N SER A 70 -44.83 38.40 -30.31
CA SER A 70 -45.46 39.09 -29.18
C SER A 70 -46.23 38.17 -28.21
N GLY A 71 -46.73 37.03 -28.69
CA GLY A 71 -47.43 36.00 -27.89
C GLY A 71 -46.52 35.20 -26.95
N LEU A 72 -45.19 35.24 -27.12
CA LEU A 72 -44.24 34.61 -26.19
C LEU A 72 -43.86 35.52 -25.00
N LEU A 73 -44.19 36.81 -25.08
CA LEU A 73 -43.80 37.82 -24.09
C LEU A 73 -44.80 37.86 -22.92
N ARG A 74 -44.30 37.87 -21.68
CA ARG A 74 -45.10 37.78 -20.44
C ARG A 74 -45.02 39.07 -19.63
N SER A 75 -45.88 39.24 -18.63
CA SER A 75 -45.78 40.36 -17.67
C SER A 75 -44.45 40.31 -16.90
N GLY A 76 -43.64 41.36 -17.00
CA GLY A 76 -42.40 41.51 -16.26
C GLY A 76 -42.60 41.99 -14.82
N TRP A 77 -41.50 42.23 -14.10
CA TRP A 77 -41.52 42.88 -12.77
C TRP A 77 -41.29 44.40 -12.86
N ILE A 78 -40.82 44.91 -13.99
CA ILE A 78 -40.47 46.34 -14.17
C ILE A 78 -41.57 47.05 -14.99
N GLY A 79 -42.35 47.90 -14.32
CA GLY A 79 -43.10 49.01 -14.96
C GLY A 79 -44.14 48.63 -16.02
N LYS A 80 -45.00 47.63 -15.76
CA LYS A 80 -46.08 47.13 -16.67
C LYS A 80 -45.63 46.63 -18.05
N ARG A 81 -44.35 46.77 -18.43
CA ARG A 81 -43.81 46.33 -19.72
C ARG A 81 -43.78 44.80 -19.81
N LYS A 82 -43.99 44.25 -21.01
CA LYS A 82 -43.79 42.82 -21.25
C LYS A 82 -42.29 42.49 -21.26
N MET A 83 -41.94 41.29 -20.79
CA MET A 83 -40.59 40.75 -20.73
C MET A 83 -40.49 39.51 -21.63
N ASP A 84 -39.34 39.33 -22.28
CA ASP A 84 -38.99 38.10 -22.99
C ASP A 84 -38.61 36.98 -22.00
N ASN A 85 -39.63 36.45 -21.35
CA ASN A 85 -39.53 35.25 -20.52
C ASN A 85 -39.81 33.98 -21.35
N SER A 86 -39.42 33.97 -22.63
CA SER A 86 -39.68 32.85 -23.54
C SER A 86 -38.71 31.68 -23.36
N ASP A 87 -37.56 31.89 -22.71
CA ASP A 87 -36.66 30.81 -22.29
C ASP A 87 -37.26 30.02 -21.12
N ILE A 88 -37.54 28.74 -21.35
CA ILE A 88 -38.25 27.89 -20.38
C ILE A 88 -37.41 27.65 -19.12
N GLN A 89 -36.08 27.50 -19.27
CA GLN A 89 -35.17 27.24 -18.16
C GLN A 89 -35.11 28.46 -17.21
N TYR A 90 -34.96 29.67 -17.76
CA TYR A 90 -35.02 30.89 -16.96
C TYR A 90 -36.42 31.14 -16.37
N ALA A 91 -37.49 30.95 -17.15
CA ALA A 91 -38.86 31.15 -16.68
C ALA A 91 -39.23 30.23 -15.51
N VAL A 92 -38.79 28.97 -15.55
CA VAL A 92 -38.98 27.99 -14.46
C VAL A 92 -38.13 28.35 -13.25
N PHE A 93 -36.85 28.73 -13.42
CA PHE A 93 -36.02 29.20 -12.30
C PHE A 93 -36.65 30.42 -11.62
N ARG A 94 -36.96 31.46 -12.39
CA ARG A 94 -37.57 32.74 -11.94
C ARG A 94 -38.88 32.54 -11.17
N ARG A 95 -39.75 31.61 -11.59
CA ARG A 95 -41.00 31.28 -10.88
C ARG A 95 -40.73 30.64 -9.51
N ASN A 96 -39.68 29.83 -9.40
CA ASN A 96 -39.39 29.04 -8.20
C ASN A 96 -38.40 29.71 -7.23
N VAL A 97 -37.85 30.90 -7.55
CA VAL A 97 -36.93 31.65 -6.67
C VAL A 97 -37.44 31.75 -5.21
N PRO A 98 -38.71 32.11 -4.92
CA PRO A 98 -39.20 32.17 -3.54
C PRO A 98 -39.15 30.81 -2.82
N ILE A 99 -39.53 29.74 -3.52
CA ILE A 99 -39.51 28.36 -2.99
C ILE A 99 -38.07 27.90 -2.74
N LEU A 100 -37.13 28.23 -3.64
CA LEU A 100 -35.70 27.93 -3.49
C LEU A 100 -35.05 28.71 -2.33
N ILE A 101 -35.48 29.95 -2.06
CA ILE A 101 -35.05 30.73 -0.89
C ILE A 101 -35.58 30.09 0.39
N ILE A 102 -36.85 29.71 0.45
CA ILE A 102 -37.44 29.01 1.60
C ILE A 102 -36.75 27.65 1.84
N ALA A 103 -36.56 26.84 0.79
CA ALA A 103 -35.92 25.53 0.88
C ALA A 103 -34.45 25.62 1.34
N SER A 104 -33.69 26.60 0.85
CA SER A 104 -32.30 26.82 1.30
C SER A 104 -32.22 27.34 2.74
N ALA A 105 -33.16 28.20 3.17
CA ALA A 105 -33.27 28.62 4.57
C ALA A 105 -33.63 27.45 5.51
N ILE A 106 -34.58 26.59 5.11
CA ILE A 106 -34.95 25.37 5.84
C ILE A 106 -33.76 24.43 5.95
N HIS A 107 -33.07 24.14 4.84
CA HIS A 107 -31.85 23.32 4.80
C HIS A 107 -30.77 23.84 5.77
N LEU A 108 -30.49 25.14 5.75
CA LEU A 108 -29.52 25.77 6.65
C LEU A 108 -29.95 25.68 8.13
N SER A 109 -31.25 25.86 8.43
CA SER A 109 -31.77 25.73 9.80
C SER A 109 -31.74 24.30 10.33
N LEU A 110 -31.85 23.29 9.45
CA LEU A 110 -31.83 21.87 9.79
C LEU A 110 -30.41 21.27 9.85
N GLY A 111 -29.34 22.09 9.82
CA GLY A 111 -27.96 21.61 9.80
C GLY A 111 -27.61 20.61 10.91
N SER A 112 -28.21 20.73 12.09
CA SER A 112 -28.03 19.80 13.23
C SER A 112 -28.98 18.59 13.23
N PHE A 113 -29.98 18.56 12.36
CA PHE A 113 -31.05 17.54 12.31
C PHE A 113 -31.10 16.77 10.97
N SER A 114 -30.31 17.21 9.98
CA SER A 114 -30.24 16.67 8.62
C SER A 114 -29.94 15.17 8.57
N ASN A 115 -28.97 14.69 9.37
CA ASN A 115 -28.61 13.27 9.48
C ASN A 115 -29.77 12.36 9.90
N TYR A 116 -30.80 12.89 10.57
CA TYR A 116 -31.99 12.15 10.95
C TYR A 116 -33.01 12.11 9.80
N LEU A 117 -33.33 13.25 9.19
CA LEU A 117 -34.33 13.36 8.12
C LEU A 117 -33.92 12.62 6.83
N ILE A 118 -32.64 12.61 6.48
CA ILE A 118 -32.10 11.89 5.30
C ILE A 118 -32.43 10.39 5.35
N LYS A 119 -32.62 9.81 6.54
CA LYS A 119 -32.93 8.37 6.72
C LYS A 119 -34.41 8.03 6.54
N HIS A 120 -35.32 9.02 6.42
CA HIS A 120 -36.77 8.78 6.49
C HIS A 120 -37.63 9.46 5.41
N PHE A 121 -37.22 10.57 4.78
CA PHE A 121 -38.14 11.28 3.88
C PHE A 121 -38.13 10.81 2.42
N LYS A 122 -39.26 10.21 2.02
CA LYS A 122 -39.63 9.72 0.68
C LYS A 122 -39.88 10.84 -0.37
N ILE A 123 -39.27 12.02 -0.21
CA ILE A 123 -39.57 13.23 -0.99
C ILE A 123 -38.77 13.25 -2.31
N LEU A 124 -39.29 12.54 -3.31
CA LEU A 124 -38.92 12.78 -4.73
C LEU A 124 -40.05 12.37 -5.70
N ASN A 125 -41.31 12.56 -5.29
CA ASN A 125 -42.49 12.17 -6.06
C ASN A 125 -43.31 13.40 -6.52
N GLU A 126 -42.77 14.16 -7.48
CA GLU A 126 -43.44 15.29 -8.14
C GLU A 126 -43.27 15.23 -9.69
N ASP A 127 -43.67 14.10 -10.29
CA ASP A 127 -43.66 13.91 -11.75
C ASP A 127 -44.83 14.65 -12.43
N HIS A 128 -44.77 15.99 -12.44
CA HIS A 128 -45.78 16.88 -13.01
C HIS A 128 -45.24 17.92 -14.02
N TYR A 129 -44.05 17.70 -14.59
CA TYR A 129 -43.50 18.56 -15.65
C TYR A 129 -42.84 17.80 -16.80
N ASN A 130 -43.60 17.58 -17.87
CA ASN A 130 -43.11 17.03 -19.14
C ASN A 130 -42.02 17.92 -19.77
N GLY A 131 -40.84 17.35 -19.95
CA GLY A 131 -39.74 17.87 -20.75
C GLY A 131 -38.99 16.71 -21.37
N PHE A 132 -38.64 16.81 -22.67
CA PHE A 132 -38.13 15.68 -23.46
C PHE A 132 -36.75 15.15 -23.06
N VAL A 133 -36.02 15.88 -22.21
CA VAL A 133 -34.98 15.30 -21.36
C VAL A 133 -35.59 15.19 -19.97
N PRO A 134 -35.89 13.98 -19.45
CA PRO A 134 -36.41 13.82 -18.09
C PRO A 134 -35.51 14.53 -17.09
N ARG A 135 -36.07 15.14 -16.03
CA ARG A 135 -35.23 15.64 -14.91
C ARG A 135 -34.38 14.51 -14.34
N TRP A 136 -34.97 13.31 -14.27
CA TRP A 136 -34.28 12.05 -14.06
C TRP A 136 -33.04 11.84 -14.95
N GLN A 137 -33.06 12.17 -16.23
CA GLN A 137 -31.89 12.03 -17.10
C GLN A 137 -30.80 13.07 -16.79
N ILE A 138 -31.17 14.30 -16.39
CA ILE A 138 -30.18 15.32 -15.98
C ILE A 138 -29.55 14.94 -14.63
N TYR A 139 -30.37 14.48 -13.68
CA TYR A 139 -29.89 13.99 -12.38
C TYR A 139 -29.11 12.69 -12.52
N PHE A 140 -29.50 11.78 -13.42
CA PHE A 140 -28.75 10.58 -13.77
C PHE A 140 -27.43 10.95 -14.43
N ASN A 141 -27.41 11.77 -15.48
CA ASN A 141 -26.18 12.26 -16.12
C ASN A 141 -25.24 12.92 -15.11
N THR A 142 -25.76 13.70 -14.16
CA THR A 142 -24.98 14.33 -13.07
C THR A 142 -24.49 13.30 -12.05
N THR A 143 -25.32 12.33 -11.67
CA THR A 143 -24.98 11.24 -10.75
C THR A 143 -23.97 10.29 -11.39
N ILE A 144 -24.01 10.08 -12.71
CA ILE A 144 -23.02 9.32 -13.48
C ILE A 144 -21.69 10.06 -13.54
N LEU A 145 -21.67 11.39 -13.77
CA LEU A 145 -20.41 12.14 -13.62
C LEU A 145 -19.84 12.06 -12.20
N ARG A 146 -20.70 12.04 -11.16
CA ARG A 146 -20.30 11.83 -9.77
C ARG A 146 -19.86 10.41 -9.47
N PHE A 147 -20.49 9.40 -10.09
CA PHE A 147 -20.11 8.00 -9.96
C PHE A 147 -18.77 7.75 -10.68
N ILE A 148 -18.54 8.35 -11.85
CA ILE A 148 -17.25 8.35 -12.54
C ILE A 148 -16.20 9.09 -11.69
N SER A 149 -16.51 10.27 -11.13
CA SER A 149 -15.62 10.96 -10.19
C SER A 149 -15.27 10.10 -8.99
N TYR A 150 -16.28 9.49 -8.34
CA TYR A 150 -16.08 8.64 -7.18
C TYR A 150 -15.25 7.40 -7.52
N ASN A 151 -15.60 6.66 -8.57
CA ASN A 151 -14.90 5.42 -8.93
C ASN A 151 -13.49 5.70 -9.48
N LEU A 152 -13.26 6.78 -10.24
CA LEU A 152 -11.92 7.13 -10.70
C LEU A 152 -11.08 7.78 -9.60
N ASP A 153 -11.64 8.65 -8.75
CA ASP A 153 -10.92 9.14 -7.57
C ASP A 153 -10.61 8.00 -6.58
N TYR A 154 -11.53 7.02 -6.42
CA TYR A 154 -11.34 5.81 -5.61
C TYR A 154 -10.28 4.90 -6.21
N TYR A 155 -10.35 4.58 -7.51
CA TYR A 155 -9.35 3.79 -8.23
C TYR A 155 -7.97 4.46 -8.18
N TRP A 156 -7.92 5.80 -8.31
CA TRP A 156 -6.69 6.56 -8.11
C TRP A 156 -6.30 6.72 -6.63
N SER A 157 -7.15 6.44 -5.65
CA SER A 157 -6.78 6.30 -4.22
C SER A 157 -6.33 4.88 -3.83
N GLN A 158 -6.57 3.89 -4.71
CA GLN A 158 -5.83 2.62 -4.66
C GLN A 158 -4.40 2.86 -5.15
N ASN A 159 -4.24 3.61 -6.25
CA ASN A 159 -2.95 3.76 -6.94
C ASN A 159 -2.08 4.96 -6.48
N ASN A 160 -2.65 5.98 -5.82
CA ASN A 160 -1.93 7.13 -5.25
C ASN A 160 -2.20 7.22 -3.75
N ASP A 161 -1.20 7.61 -2.98
CA ASP A 161 -1.26 7.51 -1.53
C ASP A 161 -1.63 8.82 -0.85
N ILE A 162 -2.35 8.69 0.28
CA ILE A 162 -3.34 9.67 0.74
C ILE A 162 -2.67 10.83 1.46
N SER A 163 -1.97 11.69 0.73
CA SER A 163 -1.16 12.79 1.27
C SER A 163 -1.90 13.53 2.38
N GLU A 164 -1.45 13.36 3.63
CA GLU A 164 -2.20 13.77 4.82
C GLU A 164 -2.00 15.26 5.06
N LEU A 165 -2.57 16.05 4.15
CA LEU A 165 -2.41 17.49 4.09
C LEU A 165 -3.28 18.14 5.17
N SER A 166 -2.75 18.03 6.39
CA SER A 166 -3.23 18.53 7.68
C SER A 166 -3.25 20.07 7.77
N ASN A 167 -3.76 20.74 6.72
CA ASN A 167 -3.80 22.20 6.69
C ASN A 167 -4.99 22.81 5.95
N SER A 168 -5.70 23.69 6.66
CA SER A 168 -6.83 24.54 6.24
C SER A 168 -6.54 25.57 5.12
N GLN A 169 -5.46 25.38 4.36
CA GLN A 169 -5.01 26.25 3.26
C GLN A 169 -4.71 25.47 1.97
N LEU A 170 -5.28 24.27 1.82
CA LEU A 170 -5.16 23.50 0.59
C LEU A 170 -5.70 24.27 -0.63
N THR A 171 -4.82 24.50 -1.61
CA THR A 171 -5.22 25.06 -2.89
C THR A 171 -6.21 24.13 -3.60
N GLU A 172 -7.12 24.69 -4.39
CA GLU A 172 -8.15 23.92 -5.10
C GLU A 172 -7.56 22.81 -6.00
N LYS A 173 -6.37 23.04 -6.58
CA LYS A 173 -5.61 22.03 -7.34
C LYS A 173 -5.25 20.83 -6.47
N ASN A 174 -4.78 21.07 -5.25
CA ASN A 174 -4.38 20.02 -4.32
C ASN A 174 -5.61 19.27 -3.77
N ARG A 175 -6.70 19.98 -3.41
CA ARG A 175 -7.97 19.34 -2.99
C ARG A 175 -8.59 18.46 -4.07
N ILE A 176 -8.37 18.78 -5.35
CA ILE A 176 -8.80 17.94 -6.48
C ILE A 176 -7.85 16.75 -6.67
N ASN A 177 -6.53 16.96 -6.60
CA ASN A 177 -5.54 15.95 -6.98
C ASN A 177 -5.17 14.95 -5.88
N SER A 178 -5.09 15.38 -4.61
CA SER A 178 -4.87 14.48 -3.48
C SER A 178 -6.04 13.52 -3.31
N PRO A 179 -5.79 12.24 -2.95
CA PRO A 179 -6.84 11.33 -2.49
C PRO A 179 -7.52 11.83 -1.21
N CYS A 180 -8.76 11.43 -0.96
CA CYS A 180 -9.34 11.47 0.39
C CYS A 180 -9.00 10.18 1.16
N PHE A 181 -9.40 10.09 2.43
CA PHE A 181 -9.12 8.90 3.24
C PHE A 181 -9.85 7.68 2.66
N ARG A 182 -9.28 6.47 2.73
CA ARG A 182 -9.96 5.26 2.20
C ARG A 182 -11.32 5.03 2.88
N THR A 183 -11.46 5.44 4.15
CA THR A 183 -12.74 5.51 4.90
C THR A 183 -13.71 6.57 4.40
N ASP A 184 -13.23 7.63 3.74
CA ASP A 184 -14.11 8.63 3.11
C ASP A 184 -14.78 8.07 1.85
N TYR A 185 -14.18 7.11 1.14
CA TYR A 185 -14.82 6.39 0.03
C TYR A 185 -15.76 5.30 0.57
N CYS A 186 -16.70 5.72 1.41
CA CYS A 186 -17.81 4.90 1.91
C CYS A 186 -19.13 5.33 1.27
N LEU A 187 -20.12 4.42 1.28
CA LEU A 187 -21.43 4.66 0.66
C LEU A 187 -22.16 5.88 1.23
N LEU A 188 -21.99 6.19 2.52
CA LEU A 188 -22.58 7.36 3.18
C LEU A 188 -22.04 8.68 2.61
N ASN A 189 -20.71 8.78 2.43
CA ASN A 189 -20.07 9.94 1.82
C ASN A 189 -20.34 10.02 0.32
N PHE A 190 -20.42 8.87 -0.37
CA PHE A 190 -20.87 8.83 -1.77
C PHE A 190 -22.28 9.38 -1.92
N PHE A 191 -23.25 8.94 -1.10
CA PHE A 191 -24.61 9.49 -1.14
C PHE A 191 -24.67 10.96 -0.73
N SER A 192 -23.87 11.38 0.26
CA SER A 192 -23.72 12.80 0.62
C SER A 192 -23.26 13.61 -0.60
N TYR A 193 -22.21 13.18 -1.30
CA TYR A 193 -21.73 13.83 -2.53
C TYR A 193 -22.72 13.75 -3.70
N ALA A 194 -23.38 12.60 -3.90
CA ALA A 194 -24.32 12.37 -4.98
C ALA A 194 -25.56 13.27 -4.84
N PHE A 195 -26.14 13.35 -3.64
CA PHE A 195 -27.42 14.01 -3.39
C PHE A 195 -27.34 15.38 -2.69
N TYR A 196 -26.15 15.89 -2.37
CA TYR A 196 -25.97 17.24 -1.81
C TYR A 196 -26.67 18.31 -2.67
N ALA A 197 -27.78 18.84 -2.15
CA ALA A 197 -28.79 19.58 -2.89
C ALA A 197 -28.24 20.78 -3.70
N PRO A 198 -27.35 21.64 -3.16
CA PRO A 198 -26.80 22.77 -3.92
C PRO A 198 -26.13 22.33 -5.21
N LEU A 199 -25.38 21.21 -5.18
CA LEU A 199 -24.73 20.69 -6.38
C LEU A 199 -25.67 19.82 -7.20
N TYR A 200 -26.54 19.01 -6.59
CA TYR A 200 -27.45 18.09 -7.30
C TYR A 200 -28.43 18.81 -8.22
N PHE A 201 -29.00 19.95 -7.81
CA PHE A 201 -29.99 20.66 -8.61
C PHE A 201 -29.39 21.36 -9.86
N SER A 202 -28.35 22.17 -9.70
CA SER A 202 -27.53 22.72 -10.82
C SER A 202 -26.29 23.50 -10.34
N GLY A 203 -25.60 23.00 -9.31
CA GLY A 203 -24.37 23.62 -8.78
C GLY A 203 -23.07 23.06 -9.41
N PRO A 204 -21.94 23.79 -9.34
CA PRO A 204 -20.76 23.47 -10.15
C PRO A 204 -20.14 22.10 -9.82
N ILE A 205 -19.95 21.26 -10.84
CA ILE A 205 -19.31 19.95 -10.72
C ILE A 205 -17.90 20.09 -10.11
N ILE A 206 -17.68 19.42 -8.99
CA ILE A 206 -16.37 19.24 -8.34
C ILE A 206 -16.06 17.74 -8.26
N SER A 207 -14.77 17.37 -8.15
CA SER A 207 -14.37 15.99 -7.84
C SER A 207 -14.88 15.54 -6.48
N PHE A 208 -14.94 14.23 -6.25
CA PHE A 208 -15.32 13.68 -4.94
C PHE A 208 -14.35 14.18 -3.87
N ASN A 209 -13.05 14.16 -4.20
CA ASN A 209 -11.99 14.58 -3.29
C ASN A 209 -12.14 16.05 -2.86
N ASN A 210 -12.47 16.96 -3.78
CA ASN A 210 -12.65 18.39 -3.47
C ASN A 210 -13.98 18.69 -2.76
N PHE A 211 -14.94 17.77 -2.73
CA PHE A 211 -16.14 17.87 -1.88
C PHE A 211 -15.82 17.45 -0.45
N ILE A 212 -15.34 16.21 -0.26
CA ILE A 212 -15.01 15.66 1.07
C ILE A 212 -13.92 16.46 1.77
N SER A 213 -12.86 16.88 1.05
CA SER A 213 -11.80 17.74 1.58
C SER A 213 -12.35 19.05 2.17
N GLN A 214 -13.46 19.59 1.64
CA GLN A 214 -14.08 20.82 2.15
C GLN A 214 -15.08 20.60 3.28
N LEU A 215 -15.75 19.43 3.32
CA LEU A 215 -16.53 19.02 4.50
C LEU A 215 -15.62 18.79 5.72
N ARG A 216 -14.47 18.12 5.51
CA ARG A 216 -13.49 17.84 6.57
C ARG A 216 -12.67 19.09 6.95
N TYR A 217 -12.30 19.92 5.97
CA TYR A 217 -11.51 21.14 6.18
C TYR A 217 -12.12 22.36 5.44
N PRO A 218 -13.12 23.03 6.04
CA PRO A 218 -13.71 24.27 5.52
C PRO A 218 -12.67 25.35 5.20
N SER A 219 -12.83 26.05 4.07
CA SER A 219 -11.89 27.11 3.68
C SER A 219 -12.06 28.37 4.53
N LYS A 220 -10.94 28.85 5.10
CA LYS A 220 -10.87 30.06 5.92
C LYS A 220 -11.20 31.36 5.14
N ASP A 221 -11.16 31.33 3.81
CA ASP A 221 -11.57 32.46 2.96
C ASP A 221 -13.10 32.71 2.96
N ILE A 222 -13.89 31.72 3.39
CA ILE A 222 -15.37 31.75 3.39
C ILE A 222 -15.89 32.45 4.65
N THR A 223 -15.53 33.73 4.78
CA THR A 223 -16.04 34.65 5.79
C THR A 223 -17.47 35.11 5.47
N ILE A 224 -18.24 35.54 6.48
CA ILE A 224 -19.58 36.12 6.28
C ILE A 224 -19.52 37.32 5.31
N LEU A 225 -18.45 38.13 5.39
CA LEU A 225 -18.23 39.27 4.51
C LEU A 225 -17.98 38.87 3.05
N SER A 226 -17.31 37.74 2.77
CA SER A 226 -17.14 37.26 1.39
C SER A 226 -18.44 36.66 0.82
N ILE A 227 -19.25 35.99 1.65
CA ILE A 227 -20.61 35.53 1.29
C ILE A 227 -21.53 36.73 0.95
N ILE A 228 -21.60 37.77 1.78
CA ILE A 228 -22.42 38.97 1.52
C ILE A 228 -21.97 39.66 0.22
N LYS A 229 -20.66 39.85 0.02
CA LYS A 229 -20.10 40.38 -1.23
C LYS A 229 -20.42 39.50 -2.46
N TYR A 230 -20.68 38.21 -2.26
CA TYR A 230 -21.12 37.31 -3.32
C TYR A 230 -22.61 37.41 -3.62
N PHE A 231 -23.45 37.45 -2.59
CA PHE A 231 -24.90 37.68 -2.71
C PHE A 231 -25.22 38.99 -3.46
N LEU A 232 -24.53 40.09 -3.15
CA LEU A 232 -24.72 41.35 -3.87
C LEU A 232 -24.34 41.27 -5.37
N ARG A 233 -23.34 40.45 -5.73
CA ARG A 233 -22.98 40.18 -7.14
C ARG A 233 -24.00 39.29 -7.86
N LEU A 234 -24.61 38.35 -7.14
CA LEU A 234 -25.71 37.53 -7.65
C LEU A 234 -26.94 38.41 -7.92
N LEU A 235 -27.33 39.26 -6.96
CA LEU A 235 -28.46 40.18 -7.07
C LEU A 235 -28.27 41.19 -8.21
N SER A 236 -27.05 41.74 -8.36
CA SER A 236 -26.69 42.61 -9.48
C SER A 236 -26.84 41.92 -10.85
N CYS A 237 -26.40 40.66 -10.98
CA CYS A 237 -26.61 39.88 -12.21
C CYS A 237 -28.08 39.51 -12.45
N PHE A 238 -28.86 39.25 -11.40
CA PHE A 238 -30.30 39.02 -11.51
C PHE A 238 -31.00 40.25 -12.10
N PHE A 239 -30.76 41.42 -11.50
CA PHE A 239 -31.35 42.68 -11.95
C PHE A 239 -30.92 43.04 -13.38
N LEU A 240 -29.65 42.83 -13.73
CA LEU A 240 -29.15 43.09 -15.09
C LEU A 240 -29.78 42.16 -16.14
N LEU A 241 -30.00 40.89 -15.83
CA LEU A 241 -30.69 39.97 -16.75
C LEU A 241 -32.17 40.34 -16.90
N GLU A 242 -32.87 40.64 -15.80
CA GLU A 242 -34.24 41.16 -15.87
C GLU A 242 -34.32 42.41 -16.75
N LEU A 243 -33.44 43.39 -16.53
CA LEU A 243 -33.37 44.62 -17.33
C LEU A 243 -33.19 44.29 -18.83
N ILE A 244 -32.24 43.43 -19.17
CA ILE A 244 -32.00 42.96 -20.55
C ILE A 244 -33.27 42.35 -21.15
N LEU A 245 -33.98 41.47 -20.45
CA LEU A 245 -35.17 40.79 -20.98
C LEU A 245 -36.41 41.69 -21.09
N HIS A 246 -36.47 42.82 -20.38
CA HIS A 246 -37.53 43.82 -20.58
C HIS A 246 -37.28 44.69 -21.83
N PHE A 247 -36.02 44.87 -22.24
CA PHE A 247 -35.66 45.76 -23.36
C PHE A 247 -35.30 45.04 -24.65
N PHE A 248 -34.75 43.82 -24.61
CA PHE A 248 -34.27 43.06 -25.76
C PHE A 248 -35.02 41.74 -25.91
N TYR A 249 -35.94 41.64 -26.87
CA TYR A 249 -36.81 40.47 -27.08
C TYR A 249 -36.17 39.40 -28.00
N VAL A 250 -34.86 39.21 -27.85
CA VAL A 250 -34.01 38.44 -28.78
C VAL A 250 -34.26 36.93 -28.73
N VAL A 251 -34.76 36.38 -27.62
CA VAL A 251 -35.07 34.95 -27.50
C VAL A 251 -36.41 34.64 -28.16
N ALA A 252 -37.41 35.52 -27.99
CA ALA A 252 -38.71 35.40 -28.65
C ALA A 252 -38.57 35.55 -30.18
N ILE A 253 -37.77 36.53 -30.65
CA ILE A 253 -37.39 36.69 -32.06
C ILE A 253 -36.68 35.42 -32.57
N SER A 254 -35.77 34.84 -31.78
CA SER A 254 -34.99 33.66 -32.17
C SER A 254 -35.85 32.39 -32.27
N LYS A 255 -36.67 32.09 -31.26
CA LYS A 255 -37.55 30.91 -31.23
C LYS A 255 -38.56 30.89 -32.37
N THR A 256 -39.00 32.06 -32.82
CA THR A 256 -39.94 32.21 -33.95
C THR A 256 -39.26 32.31 -35.31
N LYS A 257 -37.92 32.33 -35.38
CA LYS A 257 -37.13 32.63 -36.59
C LYS A 257 -37.61 33.91 -37.31
N SER A 258 -38.08 34.93 -36.57
CA SER A 258 -38.75 36.14 -37.10
C SER A 258 -37.82 37.17 -37.77
N TRP A 259 -36.71 36.70 -38.35
CA TRP A 259 -35.58 37.50 -38.86
C TRP A 259 -35.38 37.43 -40.38
N LYS A 260 -36.27 36.77 -41.14
CA LYS A 260 -36.13 36.60 -42.61
C LYS A 260 -35.89 37.92 -43.35
N ASP A 261 -36.48 38.99 -42.82
CA ASP A 261 -36.53 40.33 -43.40
C ASP A 261 -35.44 41.28 -42.84
N TYR A 262 -34.55 40.76 -41.98
CA TYR A 262 -33.51 41.55 -41.32
C TYR A 262 -32.16 41.52 -42.06
N SER A 263 -31.37 42.58 -41.90
CA SER A 263 -30.01 42.67 -42.43
C SER A 263 -29.03 41.74 -41.70
N PRO A 264 -27.89 41.34 -42.32
CA PRO A 264 -26.86 40.54 -41.65
C PRO A 264 -26.32 41.17 -40.36
N PHE A 265 -26.29 42.51 -40.27
CA PHE A 265 -25.95 43.23 -39.04
C PHE A 265 -27.00 42.98 -37.96
N GLN A 266 -28.29 43.22 -38.23
CA GLN A 266 -29.38 42.97 -37.27
C GLN A 266 -29.44 41.50 -36.83
N ILE A 267 -29.23 40.55 -37.75
CA ILE A 267 -29.13 39.11 -37.44
C ILE A 267 -27.95 38.83 -36.50
N SER A 268 -26.78 39.44 -36.75
CA SER A 268 -25.60 39.33 -35.88
C SER A 268 -25.85 39.94 -34.49
N VAL A 269 -26.58 41.06 -34.42
CA VAL A 269 -26.96 41.73 -33.16
C VAL A 269 -27.90 40.86 -32.33
N ILE A 270 -28.96 40.30 -32.95
CA ILE A 270 -29.87 39.35 -32.30
C ILE A 270 -29.08 38.18 -31.74
N ALA A 271 -28.20 37.59 -32.55
CA ALA A 271 -27.47 36.41 -32.15
C ALA A 271 -26.43 36.68 -31.06
N TYR A 272 -25.78 37.86 -31.07
CA TYR A 272 -24.92 38.31 -29.97
C TYR A 272 -25.69 38.45 -28.66
N PHE A 273 -26.82 39.16 -28.64
CA PHE A 273 -27.58 39.36 -27.40
C PHE A 273 -28.31 38.09 -26.95
N ASN A 274 -28.76 37.23 -27.87
CA ASN A 274 -29.28 35.90 -27.55
C ASN A 274 -28.20 35.05 -26.85
N LEU A 275 -26.97 35.04 -27.38
CA LEU A 275 -25.84 34.36 -26.75
C LEU A 275 -25.48 34.96 -25.38
N GLN A 276 -25.55 36.29 -25.22
CA GLN A 276 -25.37 36.93 -23.91
C GLN A 276 -26.47 36.52 -22.92
N VAL A 277 -27.75 36.50 -23.33
CA VAL A 277 -28.86 36.03 -22.48
C VAL A 277 -28.65 34.57 -22.08
N ILE A 278 -28.20 33.70 -22.99
CA ILE A 278 -27.85 32.30 -22.70
C ILE A 278 -26.72 32.22 -21.65
N TRP A 279 -25.65 33.02 -21.76
CA TRP A 279 -24.59 33.05 -20.75
C TRP A 279 -25.07 33.62 -19.41
N PHE A 280 -25.86 34.70 -19.40
CA PHE A 280 -26.36 35.33 -18.18
C PHE A 280 -27.33 34.42 -17.42
N LYS A 281 -28.29 33.74 -18.09
CA LYS A 281 -29.20 32.80 -17.40
C LYS A 281 -28.44 31.64 -16.76
N LEU A 282 -27.42 31.11 -17.44
CA LEU A 282 -26.58 30.05 -16.91
C LEU A 282 -25.75 30.55 -15.73
N LEU A 283 -25.02 31.65 -15.90
CA LEU A 283 -24.20 32.26 -14.85
C LEU A 283 -25.02 32.55 -13.58
N LEU A 284 -26.24 33.07 -13.73
CA LEU A 284 -27.15 33.33 -12.63
C LEU A 284 -27.51 32.06 -11.84
N ILE A 285 -27.89 30.99 -12.54
CA ILE A 285 -28.23 29.69 -11.93
C ILE A 285 -27.00 29.13 -11.20
N TRP A 286 -25.83 29.05 -11.86
CA TRP A 286 -24.60 28.58 -11.21
C TRP A 286 -24.21 29.43 -9.99
N ARG A 287 -24.42 30.76 -10.03
CA ARG A 287 -24.14 31.68 -8.91
C ARG A 287 -25.10 31.48 -7.74
N PHE A 288 -26.38 31.21 -7.98
CA PHE A 288 -27.35 30.93 -6.92
C PHE A 288 -26.97 29.65 -6.16
N PHE A 289 -26.74 28.57 -6.89
CA PHE A 289 -26.37 27.29 -6.28
C PHE A 289 -24.95 27.29 -5.67
N ARG A 290 -24.01 28.10 -6.20
CA ARG A 290 -22.72 28.37 -5.53
C ARG A 290 -22.88 29.20 -4.26
N LEU A 291 -23.80 30.18 -4.21
CA LEU A 291 -24.04 30.94 -2.98
C LEU A 291 -24.55 30.02 -1.86
N TRP A 292 -25.50 29.13 -2.16
CA TRP A 292 -25.98 28.13 -1.21
C TRP A 292 -24.82 27.24 -0.71
N ALA A 293 -23.99 26.71 -1.62
CA ALA A 293 -22.82 25.92 -1.22
C ALA A 293 -21.81 26.69 -0.35
N LEU A 294 -21.62 27.99 -0.59
CA LEU A 294 -20.73 28.85 0.21
C LEU A 294 -21.29 29.12 1.61
N CYS A 295 -22.61 29.12 1.81
CA CYS A 295 -23.20 29.15 3.16
C CYS A 295 -22.80 27.88 3.94
N ASP A 296 -22.91 26.71 3.29
CA ASP A 296 -22.48 25.39 3.79
C ASP A 296 -20.93 25.20 3.81
N LYS A 297 -20.16 26.29 3.65
CA LYS A 297 -18.68 26.34 3.66
C LYS A 297 -17.96 25.51 2.57
N ILE A 298 -18.66 25.11 1.52
CA ILE A 298 -18.06 24.48 0.35
C ILE A 298 -17.88 25.55 -0.74
N ASP A 299 -16.65 25.74 -1.22
CA ASP A 299 -16.33 26.59 -2.37
C ASP A 299 -16.14 25.74 -3.64
N PRO A 300 -17.20 25.55 -4.46
CA PRO A 300 -17.06 25.01 -5.80
C PRO A 300 -16.65 26.14 -6.77
N PRO A 301 -15.84 25.90 -7.82
CA PRO A 301 -15.36 26.96 -8.69
C PRO A 301 -16.49 27.59 -9.51
N GLU A 302 -16.49 28.92 -9.59
CA GLU A 302 -17.49 29.67 -10.36
C GLU A 302 -17.36 29.40 -11.88
N ASN A 303 -18.44 28.88 -12.48
CA ASN A 303 -18.54 28.61 -13.91
C ASN A 303 -18.78 29.89 -14.74
N MET A 304 -18.45 29.82 -16.03
CA MET A 304 -18.74 30.81 -17.08
C MET A 304 -18.12 32.22 -16.94
N VAL A 305 -17.45 32.56 -15.83
CA VAL A 305 -16.86 33.89 -15.56
C VAL A 305 -15.97 34.43 -16.69
N ARG A 306 -15.20 33.55 -17.35
CA ARG A 306 -14.32 33.89 -18.48
C ARG A 306 -14.94 33.63 -19.86
N CYS A 307 -16.15 33.10 -19.96
CA CYS A 307 -16.89 33.07 -21.23
C CYS A 307 -17.35 34.48 -21.66
N ILE A 308 -17.46 35.39 -20.68
CA ILE A 308 -17.85 36.79 -20.85
C ILE A 308 -16.61 37.73 -20.81
N ASN A 309 -15.44 37.26 -20.33
CA ASN A 309 -14.26 38.10 -20.08
C ASN A 309 -12.98 37.59 -20.79
N ASN A 310 -12.35 38.47 -21.58
CA ASN A 310 -10.93 38.48 -21.96
C ASN A 310 -10.34 37.21 -22.62
N ASN A 311 -11.15 36.41 -23.33
CA ASN A 311 -10.65 35.32 -24.16
C ASN A 311 -10.54 35.72 -25.63
N TYR A 312 -9.32 35.67 -26.17
CA TYR A 312 -8.97 36.03 -27.57
C TYR A 312 -8.36 34.85 -28.35
N SER A 313 -8.45 33.64 -27.79
CA SER A 313 -7.81 32.40 -28.25
C SER A 313 -8.74 31.24 -27.95
N PHE A 314 -8.80 30.24 -28.83
CA PHE A 314 -9.55 29.00 -28.61
C PHE A 314 -8.97 28.19 -27.46
N LEU A 315 -7.65 28.16 -27.31
CA LEU A 315 -7.00 27.51 -26.17
C LEU A 315 -7.27 28.25 -24.84
N GLY A 316 -7.35 29.59 -24.88
CA GLY A 316 -7.81 30.41 -23.76
C GLY A 316 -9.27 30.12 -23.40
N PHE A 317 -10.16 30.14 -24.38
CA PHE A 317 -11.57 29.78 -24.24
C PHE A 317 -11.73 28.35 -23.69
N TRP A 318 -11.03 27.37 -24.24
CA TRP A 318 -11.10 25.97 -23.80
C TRP A 318 -10.77 25.80 -22.31
N ARG A 319 -9.67 26.39 -21.85
CA ARG A 319 -9.23 26.36 -20.43
C ARG A 319 -10.15 27.18 -19.48
N ALA A 320 -11.10 27.92 -20.02
CA ALA A 320 -11.94 28.88 -19.31
C ALA A 320 -13.44 28.53 -19.35
N TRP A 321 -13.88 27.88 -20.41
CA TRP A 321 -15.25 27.49 -20.68
C TRP A 321 -15.68 26.42 -19.69
N HIS A 322 -16.85 26.63 -19.07
CA HIS A 322 -17.43 25.71 -18.09
C HIS A 322 -16.44 25.20 -17.01
N ARG A 323 -15.54 26.09 -16.52
CA ARG A 323 -14.41 25.85 -15.60
C ARG A 323 -14.47 24.59 -14.71
N SER A 324 -15.56 24.34 -13.99
CA SER A 324 -15.74 23.19 -13.10
C SER A 324 -15.82 21.86 -13.89
N PHE A 325 -16.62 21.82 -14.95
CA PHE A 325 -16.74 20.68 -15.86
C PHE A 325 -15.52 20.54 -16.76
N ASN A 326 -14.89 21.64 -17.21
CA ASN A 326 -13.61 21.57 -17.92
C ASN A 326 -12.51 20.95 -17.05
N ARG A 327 -12.44 21.25 -15.74
CA ARG A 327 -11.53 20.57 -14.81
C ARG A 327 -11.89 19.11 -14.59
N TRP A 328 -13.18 18.77 -14.50
CA TRP A 328 -13.65 17.38 -14.48
C TRP A 328 -13.19 16.63 -15.75
N ILE A 329 -13.47 17.16 -16.94
CA ILE A 329 -13.07 16.58 -18.23
C ILE A 329 -11.54 16.45 -18.32
N ILE A 330 -10.78 17.46 -17.89
CA ILE A 330 -9.32 17.41 -17.94
C ILE A 330 -8.80 16.28 -17.06
N ARG A 331 -9.34 16.12 -15.85
CA ARG A 331 -8.99 15.06 -14.90
C ARG A 331 -9.38 13.67 -15.42
N TYR A 332 -10.65 13.46 -15.77
CA TYR A 332 -11.23 12.12 -16.00
C TYR A 332 -11.27 11.67 -17.47
N ILE A 333 -10.95 12.55 -18.44
CA ILE A 333 -10.92 12.20 -19.87
C ILE A 333 -9.61 12.65 -20.55
N TYR A 334 -9.25 13.93 -20.50
CA TYR A 334 -8.10 14.46 -21.24
C TYR A 334 -6.76 13.84 -20.80
N LEU A 335 -6.50 13.78 -19.49
CA LEU A 335 -5.29 13.18 -18.95
C LEU A 335 -5.25 11.66 -19.27
N PRO A 336 -6.31 10.86 -19.01
CA PRO A 336 -6.41 9.46 -19.47
C PRO A 336 -6.12 9.22 -20.96
N LEU A 337 -6.50 10.15 -21.86
CA LEU A 337 -6.20 10.06 -23.30
C LEU A 337 -4.77 10.51 -23.68
N GLY A 338 -3.88 10.76 -22.72
CA GLY A 338 -2.50 11.20 -22.97
C GLY A 338 -2.32 12.71 -23.11
N GLY A 339 -3.22 13.51 -22.55
CA GLY A 339 -3.07 14.96 -22.43
C GLY A 339 -2.91 15.66 -23.78
N SER A 340 -1.89 16.52 -23.93
CA SER A 340 -1.62 17.21 -25.20
C SER A 340 -0.84 16.39 -26.23
N ARG A 341 -0.43 15.14 -25.96
CA ARG A 341 0.34 14.33 -26.93
C ARG A 341 -0.47 14.14 -28.21
N PHE A 342 -1.78 13.99 -28.05
CA PHE A 342 -2.76 13.92 -29.13
C PHE A 342 -3.74 15.11 -29.04
N LEU A 343 -3.24 16.33 -28.76
CA LEU A 343 -4.03 17.53 -28.43
C LEU A 343 -5.34 17.69 -29.23
N VAL A 344 -5.27 17.63 -30.56
CA VAL A 344 -6.43 17.83 -31.45
C VAL A 344 -7.43 16.67 -31.36
N LEU A 345 -6.94 15.43 -31.36
CA LEU A 345 -7.77 14.22 -31.23
C LEU A 345 -8.44 14.15 -29.85
N ASN A 346 -7.72 14.49 -28.79
CA ASN A 346 -8.24 14.48 -27.43
C ASN A 346 -9.31 15.57 -27.26
N ILE A 347 -9.11 16.75 -27.86
CA ILE A 347 -10.13 17.81 -27.93
C ILE A 347 -11.34 17.36 -28.76
N PHE A 348 -11.16 16.66 -29.88
CA PHE A 348 -12.27 16.09 -30.67
C PHE A 348 -13.12 15.10 -29.86
N VAL A 349 -12.49 14.11 -29.21
CA VAL A 349 -13.17 13.12 -28.37
C VAL A 349 -13.90 13.81 -27.22
N ILE A 350 -13.28 14.81 -26.59
CA ILE A 350 -13.87 15.59 -25.51
C ILE A 350 -15.09 16.38 -25.97
N PHE A 351 -15.02 17.12 -27.08
CA PHE A 351 -16.18 17.88 -27.57
C PHE A 351 -17.31 16.98 -28.05
N THR A 352 -16.99 15.77 -28.53
CA THR A 352 -17.97 14.73 -28.87
C THR A 352 -18.65 14.17 -27.60
N PHE A 353 -17.90 13.90 -26.53
CA PHE A 353 -18.46 13.51 -25.22
C PHE A 353 -19.32 14.63 -24.60
N VAL A 354 -18.86 15.88 -24.68
CA VAL A 354 -19.59 17.07 -24.22
C VAL A 354 -20.93 17.21 -24.92
N ALA A 355 -20.99 16.96 -26.23
CA ALA A 355 -22.25 16.93 -26.97
C ALA A 355 -23.16 15.82 -26.43
N LEU A 356 -22.70 14.56 -26.46
CA LEU A 356 -23.43 13.38 -25.95
C LEU A 356 -23.98 13.56 -24.52
N TRP A 357 -23.22 14.22 -23.63
CA TRP A 357 -23.61 14.41 -22.23
C TRP A 357 -24.71 15.47 -22.03
N HIS A 358 -24.69 16.53 -22.84
CA HIS A 358 -25.65 17.63 -22.74
C HIS A 358 -26.94 17.33 -23.52
N ASP A 359 -26.81 16.96 -24.80
CA ASP A 359 -27.91 16.72 -25.73
C ASP A 359 -27.39 16.03 -27.01
N VAL A 360 -28.04 14.95 -27.44
CA VAL A 360 -27.69 14.19 -28.65
C VAL A 360 -28.08 14.94 -29.94
N THR A 361 -28.67 16.15 -29.85
CA THR A 361 -28.95 16.95 -31.06
C THR A 361 -27.68 17.26 -31.88
N LEU A 362 -27.78 16.99 -33.18
CA LEU A 362 -26.70 17.16 -34.16
C LEU A 362 -26.09 18.58 -34.17
N ARG A 363 -26.84 19.60 -33.72
CA ARG A 363 -26.33 20.98 -33.57
C ARG A 363 -25.18 21.08 -32.57
N LEU A 364 -25.23 20.32 -31.48
CA LEU A 364 -24.22 20.38 -30.43
C LEU A 364 -22.96 19.58 -30.79
N PHE A 365 -23.12 18.47 -31.52
CA PHE A 365 -22.00 17.79 -32.19
C PHE A 365 -21.31 18.71 -33.19
N VAL A 366 -22.07 19.33 -34.11
CA VAL A 366 -21.52 20.26 -35.11
C VAL A 366 -20.83 21.46 -34.43
N TRP A 367 -21.38 21.99 -33.34
CA TRP A 367 -20.69 23.00 -32.53
C TRP A 367 -19.33 22.50 -32.01
N GLY A 368 -19.30 21.36 -31.33
CA GLY A 368 -18.07 20.81 -30.75
C GLY A 368 -17.00 20.44 -31.79
N TRP A 369 -17.42 19.90 -32.93
CA TRP A 369 -16.54 19.59 -34.05
C TRP A 369 -16.02 20.84 -34.76
N LEU A 370 -16.84 21.89 -34.91
CA LEU A 370 -16.37 23.20 -35.41
C LEU A 370 -15.36 23.85 -34.47
N ILE A 371 -15.60 23.85 -33.15
CA ILE A 371 -14.61 24.34 -32.16
C ILE A 371 -13.29 23.55 -32.26
N THR A 372 -13.36 22.24 -32.50
CA THR A 372 -12.18 21.39 -32.71
C THR A 372 -11.44 21.75 -34.00
N LEU A 373 -12.14 21.84 -35.13
CA LEU A 373 -11.58 22.24 -36.42
C LEU A 373 -10.89 23.61 -36.34
N PHE A 374 -11.54 24.55 -35.65
CA PHE A 374 -11.07 25.93 -35.53
C PHE A 374 -9.89 26.11 -34.56
N ILE A 375 -9.48 25.08 -33.80
CA ILE A 375 -8.25 25.12 -33.01
C ILE A 375 -6.99 24.93 -33.86
N LEU A 376 -7.10 24.26 -35.02
CA LEU A 376 -5.96 23.94 -35.88
C LEU A 376 -5.19 25.19 -36.34
N PRO A 377 -5.82 26.27 -36.82
CA PRO A 377 -5.11 27.52 -37.14
C PRO A 377 -4.34 28.10 -35.97
N GLU A 378 -4.85 28.03 -34.73
CA GLU A 378 -4.12 28.54 -33.56
C GLU A 378 -2.90 27.66 -33.23
N VAL A 379 -3.04 26.33 -33.33
CA VAL A 379 -1.93 25.39 -33.10
C VAL A 379 -0.84 25.56 -34.17
N ILE A 380 -1.23 25.69 -35.45
CA ILE A 380 -0.31 25.92 -36.57
C ILE A 380 0.39 27.27 -36.43
N ALA A 381 -0.35 28.35 -36.13
CA ALA A 381 0.22 29.68 -35.94
C ALA A 381 1.20 29.74 -34.75
N ARG A 382 0.93 29.01 -33.66
CA ARG A 382 1.87 28.87 -32.52
C ARG A 382 3.15 28.09 -32.90
N HIS A 383 3.07 27.17 -33.86
CA HIS A 383 4.25 26.43 -34.33
C HIS A 383 5.13 27.27 -35.28
N ILE A 384 4.51 28.10 -36.13
CA ILE A 384 5.19 28.97 -37.11
C ILE A 384 5.74 30.25 -36.44
N PHE A 385 4.94 30.95 -35.65
CA PHE A 385 5.27 32.27 -35.08
C PHE A 385 5.70 32.18 -33.61
N ARG A 386 6.73 31.37 -33.34
CA ARG A 386 7.24 31.06 -32.00
C ARG A 386 7.72 32.34 -31.30
N SER A 387 7.21 32.62 -30.09
CA SER A 387 7.47 33.92 -29.44
C SER A 387 8.96 34.22 -29.23
N LYS A 388 9.78 33.22 -28.88
CA LYS A 388 11.25 33.36 -28.74
C LYS A 388 11.97 33.93 -29.98
N GLU A 389 11.40 33.76 -31.16
CA GLU A 389 12.00 34.14 -32.45
C GLU A 389 11.43 35.46 -33.00
N TRP A 390 10.19 35.82 -32.61
CA TRP A 390 9.45 36.94 -33.18
C TRP A 390 9.12 38.09 -32.19
N GLU A 391 9.35 37.91 -30.88
CA GLU A 391 8.88 38.87 -29.85
C GLU A 391 9.55 40.26 -29.92
N ASP A 392 10.76 40.37 -30.48
CA ASP A 392 11.45 41.64 -30.71
C ASP A 392 10.97 42.39 -31.98
N TRP A 393 10.16 41.76 -32.85
CA TRP A 393 9.64 42.42 -34.06
C TRP A 393 8.50 43.38 -33.69
N PRO A 394 8.58 44.69 -34.02
CA PRO A 394 7.63 45.70 -33.53
C PRO A 394 6.18 45.44 -33.96
N TYR A 395 5.98 44.78 -35.10
CA TYR A 395 4.65 44.42 -35.61
C TYR A 395 4.10 43.08 -35.08
N TYR A 396 4.87 42.31 -34.30
CA TYR A 396 4.44 41.01 -33.76
C TYR A 396 3.14 41.11 -32.94
N ARG A 397 2.96 42.19 -32.18
CA ARG A 397 1.70 42.48 -31.47
C ARG A 397 0.50 42.60 -32.42
N HIS A 398 0.70 43.22 -33.58
CA HIS A 398 -0.35 43.42 -34.59
C HIS A 398 -0.65 42.11 -35.34
N LEU A 399 0.36 41.28 -35.60
CA LEU A 399 0.18 39.91 -36.11
C LEU A 399 -0.61 39.04 -35.11
N CYS A 400 -0.24 39.06 -33.83
CA CYS A 400 -0.96 38.36 -32.76
C CYS A 400 -2.41 38.83 -32.66
N ALA A 401 -2.66 40.15 -32.75
CA ALA A 401 -4.00 40.71 -32.70
C ALA A 401 -4.85 40.31 -33.92
N LEU A 402 -4.25 40.22 -35.11
CA LEU A 402 -4.92 39.76 -36.34
C LEU A 402 -5.35 38.29 -36.22
N GLY A 403 -4.42 37.39 -35.84
CA GLY A 403 -4.75 35.97 -35.64
C GLY A 403 -5.80 35.74 -34.53
N ALA A 404 -5.71 36.50 -33.44
CA ALA A 404 -6.70 36.47 -32.36
C ALA A 404 -8.08 37.01 -32.77
N SER A 405 -8.14 38.02 -33.64
CA SER A 405 -9.41 38.53 -34.20
C SER A 405 -10.09 37.48 -35.08
N ILE A 406 -9.30 36.77 -35.90
CA ILE A 406 -9.77 35.63 -36.71
C ILE A 406 -10.31 34.52 -35.79
N ASN A 407 -9.58 34.16 -34.71
CA ASN A 407 -10.04 33.15 -33.74
C ASN A 407 -11.39 33.54 -33.10
N ILE A 408 -11.59 34.80 -32.72
CA ILE A 408 -12.87 35.27 -32.16
C ILE A 408 -14.00 35.13 -33.18
N ILE A 409 -13.78 35.49 -34.44
CA ILE A 409 -14.78 35.34 -35.51
C ILE A 409 -15.13 33.86 -35.72
N MET A 410 -14.14 32.98 -35.78
CA MET A 410 -14.36 31.53 -35.90
C MET A 410 -15.14 30.96 -34.70
N MET A 411 -14.85 31.42 -33.48
CA MET A 411 -15.59 31.03 -32.28
C MET A 411 -17.03 31.57 -32.30
N MET A 412 -17.25 32.78 -32.81
CA MET A 412 -18.60 33.32 -33.04
C MET A 412 -19.36 32.44 -34.04
N ILE A 413 -18.77 32.07 -35.18
CA ILE A 413 -19.40 31.21 -36.20
C ILE A 413 -19.87 29.88 -35.60
N ALA A 414 -19.02 29.21 -34.82
CA ALA A 414 -19.41 27.98 -34.13
C ALA A 414 -20.63 28.21 -33.22
N ASN A 415 -20.60 29.26 -32.37
CA ASN A 415 -21.70 29.59 -31.47
C ASN A 415 -23.01 29.99 -32.20
N LEU A 416 -22.93 30.62 -33.38
CA LEU A 416 -24.10 30.90 -34.22
C LEU A 416 -24.77 29.60 -34.69
N VAL A 417 -23.97 28.64 -35.17
CA VAL A 417 -24.45 27.32 -35.63
C VAL A 417 -25.03 26.50 -34.48
N GLY A 418 -24.34 26.45 -33.33
CA GLY A 418 -24.76 25.66 -32.18
C GLY A 418 -26.00 26.20 -31.46
N PHE A 419 -25.99 27.50 -31.11
CA PHE A 419 -26.88 28.03 -30.06
C PHE A 419 -27.85 29.14 -30.49
N SER A 420 -27.70 29.76 -31.67
CA SER A 420 -28.54 30.93 -32.04
C SER A 420 -29.30 30.82 -33.37
N LEU A 421 -28.62 30.53 -34.48
CA LEU A 421 -29.19 30.59 -35.83
C LEU A 421 -29.35 29.20 -36.48
N GLY A 422 -28.57 28.20 -36.01
CA GLY A 422 -28.48 26.90 -36.66
C GLY A 422 -27.62 26.93 -37.92
N ILE A 423 -27.43 25.76 -38.53
CA ILE A 423 -26.66 25.61 -39.79
C ILE A 423 -27.29 26.44 -40.90
N GLU A 424 -28.61 26.31 -41.11
CA GLU A 424 -29.38 27.02 -42.13
C GLU A 424 -29.28 28.54 -42.01
N GLY A 425 -29.58 29.08 -40.82
CA GLY A 425 -29.59 30.53 -40.57
C GLY A 425 -28.20 31.14 -40.62
N THR A 426 -27.16 30.38 -40.21
CA THR A 426 -25.77 30.83 -40.36
C THR A 426 -25.33 30.82 -41.82
N LYS A 427 -25.73 29.81 -42.62
CA LYS A 427 -25.47 29.75 -44.07
C LYS A 427 -26.17 30.90 -44.82
N ASP A 428 -27.44 31.17 -44.52
CA ASP A 428 -28.21 32.30 -45.08
C ASP A 428 -27.54 33.64 -44.74
N MET A 429 -27.17 33.85 -43.47
CA MET A 429 -26.43 35.03 -43.04
C MET A 429 -25.11 35.20 -43.81
N PHE A 430 -24.32 34.12 -43.97
CA PHE A 430 -23.06 34.17 -44.72
C PHE A 430 -23.23 34.53 -46.19
N ILE A 431 -24.21 33.92 -46.87
CA ILE A 431 -24.52 34.24 -48.27
C ILE A 431 -24.88 35.73 -48.39
N ARG A 432 -25.79 36.22 -47.54
CA ARG A 432 -26.22 37.63 -47.54
C ARG A 432 -25.09 38.62 -47.22
N VAL A 433 -24.06 38.24 -46.46
CA VAL A 433 -22.89 39.10 -46.19
C VAL A 433 -22.13 39.42 -47.49
N PHE A 434 -21.96 38.45 -48.39
CA PHE A 434 -21.21 38.65 -49.63
C PHE A 434 -22.06 39.15 -50.81
N MET A 435 -23.39 39.12 -50.73
CA MET A 435 -24.28 39.56 -51.82
C MET A 435 -24.37 41.09 -52.03
N ASN A 436 -23.89 41.93 -51.11
CA ASN A 436 -24.00 43.39 -51.24
C ASN A 436 -22.84 44.11 -50.56
N TYR A 437 -22.29 45.14 -51.22
CA TYR A 437 -21.22 46.00 -50.68
C TYR A 437 -21.51 46.54 -49.27
N LYS A 438 -22.77 46.93 -48.98
CA LYS A 438 -23.17 47.41 -47.64
C LYS A 438 -23.02 46.33 -46.56
N ASN A 439 -23.24 45.07 -46.90
CA ASN A 439 -23.11 43.94 -45.97
C ASN A 439 -21.65 43.47 -45.84
N PHE A 440 -20.86 43.59 -46.91
CA PHE A 440 -19.42 43.34 -46.89
C PHE A 440 -18.66 44.41 -46.08
N PHE A 441 -19.06 45.69 -46.20
CA PHE A 441 -18.53 46.78 -45.37
C PHE A 441 -18.77 46.54 -43.87
N PHE A 442 -19.94 46.01 -43.49
CA PHE A 442 -20.19 45.58 -42.11
C PHE A 442 -19.19 44.52 -41.61
N LEU A 443 -18.81 43.54 -42.45
CA LEU A 443 -17.80 42.53 -42.09
C LEU A 443 -16.43 43.16 -41.81
N ILE A 444 -16.04 44.19 -42.59
CA ILE A 444 -14.81 44.96 -42.37
C ILE A 444 -14.89 45.73 -41.04
N CYS A 445 -15.98 46.47 -40.80
CA CYS A 445 -16.18 47.20 -39.53
C CYS A 445 -16.16 46.27 -38.31
N LEU A 446 -16.77 45.09 -38.41
CA LEU A 446 -16.74 44.06 -37.36
C LEU A 446 -15.30 43.59 -37.09
N PHE A 447 -14.51 43.34 -38.13
CA PHE A 447 -13.10 42.95 -37.99
C PHE A 447 -12.27 44.07 -37.31
N CYS A 448 -12.44 45.33 -37.74
CA CYS A 448 -11.73 46.48 -37.14
C CYS A 448 -12.08 46.70 -35.65
N ALA A 449 -13.35 46.50 -35.27
CA ALA A 449 -13.78 46.59 -33.88
C ALA A 449 -13.19 45.45 -33.02
N LEU A 450 -13.21 44.22 -33.51
CA LEU A 450 -12.59 43.07 -32.83
C LEU A 450 -11.08 43.23 -32.69
N PHE A 451 -10.39 43.70 -33.73
CA PHE A 451 -8.95 43.99 -33.67
C PHE A 451 -8.62 45.06 -32.62
N SER A 452 -9.42 46.13 -32.55
CA SER A 452 -9.27 47.19 -31.54
C SER A 452 -9.45 46.65 -30.12
N ALA A 453 -10.47 45.81 -29.88
CA ALA A 453 -10.68 45.13 -28.59
C ALA A 453 -9.49 44.24 -28.20
N VAL A 454 -8.98 43.43 -29.13
CA VAL A 454 -7.86 42.52 -28.91
C VAL A 454 -6.56 43.26 -28.62
N GLN A 455 -6.29 44.39 -29.29
CA GLN A 455 -5.12 45.23 -29.00
C GLN A 455 -5.11 45.73 -27.55
N ILE A 456 -6.27 46.19 -27.06
CA ILE A 456 -6.43 46.63 -25.66
C ILE A 456 -6.16 45.46 -24.70
N ILE A 457 -6.71 44.27 -24.97
CA ILE A 457 -6.52 43.08 -24.12
C ILE A 457 -5.06 42.63 -24.08
N LEU A 458 -4.39 42.52 -25.23
CA LEU A 458 -2.98 42.09 -25.32
C LEU A 458 -2.04 43.05 -24.56
N TYR A 459 -2.32 44.35 -24.62
CA TYR A 459 -1.53 45.36 -23.92
C TYR A 459 -1.79 45.37 -22.40
N TYR A 460 -3.06 45.27 -21.97
CA TYR A 460 -3.43 45.12 -20.56
C TYR A 460 -2.78 43.89 -19.91
N MET A 461 -2.74 42.76 -20.63
CA MET A 461 -2.09 41.54 -20.15
C MET A 461 -0.59 41.76 -19.91
N ARG A 462 0.15 42.37 -20.85
CA ARG A 462 1.59 42.67 -20.66
C ARG A 462 1.86 43.60 -19.47
N TYR A 463 0.98 44.57 -19.18
CA TYR A 463 1.18 45.53 -18.09
C TYR A 463 0.85 44.96 -16.70
N THR A 464 -0.14 44.07 -16.60
CA THR A 464 -0.68 43.61 -15.29
C THR A 464 0.30 42.76 -14.49
N TYR A 465 1.14 41.93 -15.14
CA TYR A 465 2.13 41.10 -14.43
C TYR A 465 3.19 41.92 -13.67
N PHE A 466 3.53 43.12 -14.16
CA PHE A 466 4.46 44.02 -13.48
C PHE A 466 3.92 44.53 -12.13
N MET A 467 2.61 44.84 -12.06
CA MET A 467 1.93 45.21 -10.81
C MET A 467 1.80 44.03 -9.83
N VAL A 468 1.61 42.80 -10.32
CA VAL A 468 1.56 41.59 -9.47
C VAL A 468 2.94 41.26 -8.88
N PHE A 469 4.02 41.48 -9.64
CA PHE A 469 5.39 41.36 -9.14
C PHE A 469 5.65 42.35 -7.98
N LEU A 470 5.31 43.63 -8.16
CA LEU A 470 5.47 44.65 -7.12
C LEU A 470 4.66 44.36 -5.85
N ARG A 471 3.47 43.74 -5.97
CA ARG A 471 2.66 43.32 -4.81
C ARG A 471 3.21 42.11 -4.03
N ARG A 472 4.20 41.38 -4.56
CA ARG A 472 4.85 40.25 -3.85
C ARG A 472 6.14 40.63 -3.12
N CYS A 473 6.69 41.83 -3.35
CA CYS A 473 7.95 42.25 -2.75
C CYS A 473 7.77 42.92 -1.36
N LYS A 474 7.49 42.12 -0.31
CA LYS A 474 7.68 42.53 1.09
C LYS A 474 8.33 41.43 1.97
N ILE A 475 9.65 41.36 1.88
CA ILE A 475 10.63 41.15 2.98
C ILE A 475 10.56 39.85 3.82
N ARG A 476 11.60 39.00 3.63
CA ARG A 476 12.16 37.96 4.54
C ARG A 476 11.21 36.77 4.88
N GLN A 477 11.69 35.57 5.23
CA GLN A 477 13.03 35.13 5.68
C GLN A 477 13.37 33.69 5.19
N PHE A 478 14.62 33.24 5.41
CA PHE A 478 15.15 31.87 5.21
C PHE A 478 15.13 31.23 3.81
N PHE A 479 16.32 31.14 3.20
CA PHE A 479 16.79 29.98 2.42
C PHE A 479 18.32 29.90 2.49
N SER A 480 18.86 28.80 3.00
CA SER A 480 20.25 28.39 2.77
C SER A 480 20.25 27.27 1.73
N ILE A 481 20.83 27.51 0.56
CA ILE A 481 20.93 26.49 -0.48
C ILE A 481 22.14 25.59 -0.15
N ARG A 482 21.89 24.35 0.28
CA ARG A 482 22.91 23.30 0.25
C ARG A 482 23.16 22.91 -1.21
N SER A 483 24.43 22.73 -1.57
CA SER A 483 24.83 22.01 -2.77
C SER A 483 24.59 20.51 -2.57
N TYR A 484 23.70 19.92 -3.37
CA TYR A 484 23.59 18.46 -3.49
C TYR A 484 24.75 17.92 -4.36
N SER A 485 25.06 16.62 -4.26
CA SER A 485 26.07 16.01 -5.13
C SER A 485 25.60 15.96 -6.60
N HIS A 486 26.55 15.80 -7.52
CA HIS A 486 26.26 15.71 -8.96
C HIS A 486 25.17 14.67 -9.24
N ILE A 487 24.08 15.11 -9.89
CA ILE A 487 22.96 14.26 -10.25
C ILE A 487 23.40 13.29 -11.37
N PRO A 488 23.11 11.97 -11.27
CA PRO A 488 23.43 11.01 -12.33
C PRO A 488 22.88 11.42 -13.69
N SER A 489 23.75 11.44 -14.70
CA SER A 489 23.43 11.86 -16.07
C SER A 489 23.61 10.71 -17.06
N HIS A 490 22.53 9.99 -17.35
CA HIS A 490 22.51 8.91 -18.34
C HIS A 490 21.97 9.43 -19.68
N SER A 491 22.52 8.95 -20.79
CA SER A 491 21.94 9.19 -22.12
C SER A 491 20.62 8.43 -22.29
N PHE A 492 19.63 9.08 -22.89
CA PHE A 492 18.36 8.44 -23.28
C PHE A 492 18.44 7.78 -24.66
N ASP A 493 19.56 7.87 -25.38
CA ASP A 493 19.72 7.42 -26.77
C ASP A 493 19.68 5.89 -26.93
N GLY A 494 19.91 5.14 -25.85
CA GLY A 494 19.82 3.67 -25.82
C GLY A 494 18.40 3.09 -25.60
N PRO A 495 18.25 1.76 -25.66
CA PRO A 495 17.12 1.05 -25.05
C PRO A 495 17.17 1.13 -23.52
N TYR A 496 16.17 0.60 -22.81
CA TYR A 496 16.22 0.52 -21.36
C TYR A 496 17.19 -0.59 -20.92
N ASP A 497 18.28 -0.19 -20.26
CA ASP A 497 19.16 -1.10 -19.54
C ASP A 497 19.16 -0.76 -18.04
N PRO A 498 18.51 -1.57 -17.18
CA PRO A 498 18.50 -1.32 -15.75
C PRO A 498 19.90 -1.37 -15.11
N THR A 499 20.83 -2.17 -15.68
CA THR A 499 22.14 -2.40 -15.07
C THR A 499 23.02 -1.15 -15.02
N LEU A 500 22.80 -0.23 -15.98
CA LEU A 500 23.49 1.05 -16.14
C LEU A 500 22.79 2.22 -15.41
N ILE A 501 21.62 2.00 -14.81
CA ILE A 501 20.75 3.07 -14.27
C ILE A 501 20.51 2.88 -12.77
N GLU A 502 20.07 1.69 -12.34
CA GLU A 502 19.55 1.47 -10.99
C GLU A 502 20.59 1.74 -9.89
N GLN A 503 21.86 1.43 -10.15
CA GLN A 503 22.97 1.56 -9.20
C GLN A 503 23.33 3.04 -8.89
N ASP A 504 23.47 3.87 -9.93
CA ASP A 504 23.89 5.27 -9.77
C ASP A 504 22.81 6.10 -9.05
N TRP A 505 21.52 5.84 -9.36
CA TRP A 505 20.41 6.47 -8.65
C TRP A 505 20.35 6.06 -7.18
N TYR A 506 20.53 4.77 -6.87
CA TYR A 506 20.54 4.30 -5.48
C TYR A 506 21.68 4.93 -4.68
N LYS A 507 22.90 4.93 -5.24
CA LYS A 507 24.07 5.58 -4.65
C LYS A 507 23.84 7.07 -4.39
N TRP A 508 23.32 7.79 -5.38
CA TRP A 508 23.02 9.22 -5.24
C TRP A 508 21.94 9.49 -4.16
N TRP A 509 20.92 8.64 -4.03
CA TRP A 509 19.92 8.78 -2.96
C TRP A 509 20.51 8.56 -1.57
N GLN A 510 21.43 7.58 -1.43
CA GLN A 510 22.11 7.28 -0.18
C GLN A 510 23.09 8.40 0.23
N GLU A 511 23.92 8.89 -0.71
CA GLU A 511 24.87 9.98 -0.47
C GLU A 511 24.20 11.30 -0.06
N ASN A 512 23.00 11.59 -0.58
CA ASN A 512 22.23 12.79 -0.20
C ASN A 512 21.29 12.56 1.01
N GLY A 513 21.30 11.37 1.62
CA GLY A 513 20.59 11.07 2.86
C GLY A 513 19.07 11.03 2.76
N PHE A 514 18.48 10.73 1.59
CA PHE A 514 17.03 10.79 1.37
C PHE A 514 16.21 9.67 2.05
N PHE A 515 16.87 8.69 2.68
CA PHE A 515 16.19 7.57 3.34
C PHE A 515 15.90 7.84 4.83
N SER A 516 16.63 8.75 5.48
CA SER A 516 16.45 9.10 6.90
C SER A 516 15.45 10.26 7.08
N PRO A 517 14.80 10.39 8.24
CA PRO A 517 14.01 11.58 8.59
C PRO A 517 14.81 12.88 8.49
N LYS A 518 14.20 13.93 7.91
CA LYS A 518 14.87 15.23 7.69
C LYS A 518 15.10 16.04 8.98
N TYR A 519 14.23 15.85 9.97
CA TYR A 519 14.27 16.49 11.28
C TYR A 519 14.07 15.44 12.39
N PRO A 520 14.44 15.73 13.64
CA PRO A 520 14.12 14.90 14.80
C PRO A 520 12.62 14.56 14.89
N LEU A 521 12.30 13.31 15.29
CA LEU A 521 10.91 12.81 15.29
C LEU A 521 9.97 13.60 16.21
N ASN A 522 10.48 14.19 17.30
CA ASN A 522 9.71 15.03 18.23
C ASN A 522 9.21 16.34 17.61
N GLU A 523 9.77 16.81 16.49
CA GLU A 523 9.29 18.00 15.77
C GLU A 523 8.03 17.72 14.93
N TYR A 524 7.71 16.45 14.66
CA TYR A 524 6.52 16.02 13.90
C TYR A 524 5.36 15.64 14.83
N SER A 525 4.11 15.80 14.39
CA SER A 525 2.96 15.20 15.09
C SER A 525 3.02 13.67 15.01
N SER A 526 2.38 12.98 15.96
CA SER A 526 2.33 11.51 15.95
C SER A 526 1.67 10.93 14.70
N CYS A 527 0.74 11.65 14.07
CA CYS A 527 0.07 11.22 12.84
C CYS A 527 0.94 11.40 11.59
N ASP A 528 1.91 12.32 11.64
CA ASP A 528 2.84 12.60 10.53
C ASP A 528 4.10 11.72 10.57
N ARG A 529 4.21 10.79 11.53
CA ARG A 529 5.30 9.81 11.64
C ARG A 529 4.88 8.47 11.04
N VAL A 530 5.82 7.80 10.36
CA VAL A 530 5.71 6.39 9.97
C VAL A 530 6.98 5.68 10.38
N ILE A 531 6.84 4.64 11.21
CA ILE A 531 7.97 3.94 11.81
C ILE A 531 7.72 2.44 11.68
N THR A 532 8.64 1.74 11.03
CA THR A 532 8.62 0.28 10.93
C THR A 532 10.04 -0.29 10.85
N ILE A 533 10.16 -1.59 11.12
CA ILE A 533 11.40 -2.33 11.15
C ILE A 533 11.33 -3.38 10.05
N LEU A 534 12.34 -3.47 9.18
CA LEU A 534 12.47 -4.58 8.24
C LEU A 534 12.61 -5.88 9.06
N PRO A 535 11.76 -6.92 8.84
CA PRO A 535 11.91 -8.23 9.47
C PRO A 535 13.35 -8.73 9.30
N PRO A 536 14.14 -8.80 10.37
CA PRO A 536 15.60 -8.83 10.25
C PRO A 536 16.05 -10.17 9.67
N PRO A 537 16.63 -10.23 8.45
CA PRO A 537 17.03 -11.50 7.86
C PRO A 537 18.11 -12.20 8.69
N ASN A 538 17.93 -13.51 8.83
CA ASN A 538 18.87 -14.42 9.51
C ASN A 538 20.22 -14.45 8.79
N ILE A 539 21.35 -14.34 9.52
CA ILE A 539 22.75 -14.36 9.00
C ILE A 539 23.23 -15.73 8.44
N THR A 540 22.40 -16.34 7.61
CA THR A 540 22.38 -17.76 7.24
C THR A 540 22.73 -17.99 5.76
N GLY A 541 23.59 -17.15 5.19
CA GLY A 541 23.78 -17.05 3.73
C GLY A 541 22.71 -16.22 3.03
N ILE A 542 22.77 -16.20 1.70
CA ILE A 542 22.01 -15.32 0.79
C ILE A 542 20.50 -15.19 1.07
N LEU A 543 19.95 -14.04 0.70
CA LEU A 543 18.52 -13.79 0.57
C LEU A 543 17.91 -14.57 -0.61
N HIS A 544 16.58 -14.65 -0.61
CA HIS A 544 15.78 -15.33 -1.65
C HIS A 544 14.53 -14.51 -1.97
N LEU A 545 13.81 -14.83 -3.06
CA LEU A 545 12.66 -14.05 -3.55
C LEU A 545 11.58 -13.71 -2.50
N GLY A 546 11.32 -14.56 -1.51
CA GLY A 546 10.44 -14.20 -0.37
C GLY A 546 10.90 -12.97 0.44
N HIS A 547 12.21 -12.80 0.66
CA HIS A 547 12.76 -11.58 1.27
C HIS A 547 12.61 -10.39 0.31
N ALA A 548 12.80 -10.61 -0.99
CA ALA A 548 12.58 -9.58 -2.00
C ALA A 548 11.11 -9.11 -2.05
N LEU A 549 10.15 -10.00 -1.78
CA LEU A 549 8.72 -9.66 -1.67
C LEU A 549 8.46 -8.75 -0.46
N THR A 550 8.93 -9.16 0.73
CA THR A 550 8.89 -8.35 1.97
C THR A 550 9.43 -6.94 1.72
N ILE A 551 10.64 -6.86 1.15
CA ILE A 551 11.32 -5.59 0.83
C ILE A 551 10.58 -4.78 -0.24
N SER A 552 9.99 -5.44 -1.26
CA SER A 552 9.22 -4.77 -2.31
C SER A 552 7.96 -4.10 -1.76
N ILE A 553 7.24 -4.80 -0.90
CA ILE A 553 6.00 -4.32 -0.27
C ILE A 553 6.32 -3.18 0.69
N GLN A 554 7.27 -3.39 1.63
CA GLN A 554 7.63 -2.36 2.60
C GLN A 554 8.20 -1.12 1.94
N ASP A 555 9.16 -1.24 1.00
CA ASP A 555 9.72 -0.07 0.33
C ASP A 555 8.68 0.67 -0.52
N ALA A 556 7.67 -0.01 -1.07
CA ALA A 556 6.55 0.64 -1.75
C ALA A 556 5.72 1.50 -0.78
N LEU A 557 5.26 0.92 0.34
CA LEU A 557 4.53 1.65 1.40
C LEU A 557 5.36 2.80 1.98
N ILE A 558 6.64 2.57 2.24
CA ILE A 558 7.57 3.55 2.82
C ILE A 558 7.86 4.69 1.84
N ARG A 559 7.89 4.45 0.52
CA ARG A 559 7.93 5.51 -0.50
C ARG A 559 6.57 6.20 -0.68
N TRP A 560 5.43 5.49 -0.64
CA TRP A 560 4.05 6.03 -0.63
C TRP A 560 3.95 7.06 0.52
N GLU A 561 4.39 6.71 1.73
CA GLU A 561 4.37 7.60 2.92
C GLU A 561 5.35 8.79 2.86
N ARG A 562 6.59 8.61 2.37
CA ARG A 562 7.49 9.78 2.15
C ARG A 562 6.90 10.74 1.10
N MET A 563 6.27 10.22 0.05
CA MET A 563 5.57 11.03 -0.96
C MET A 563 4.27 11.67 -0.44
N ARG A 564 3.61 11.07 0.56
CA ARG A 564 2.50 11.69 1.32
C ARG A 564 2.96 12.91 2.14
N GLY A 565 4.27 13.08 2.35
CA GLY A 565 4.88 14.16 3.15
C GLY A 565 5.17 13.77 4.59
N LYS A 566 5.04 12.48 4.97
CA LYS A 566 5.29 12.01 6.33
C LYS A 566 6.78 11.88 6.64
N SER A 567 7.11 11.93 7.92
CA SER A 567 8.44 11.61 8.46
C SER A 567 8.56 10.11 8.61
N VAL A 568 9.31 9.47 7.71
CA VAL A 568 9.37 8.01 7.62
C VAL A 568 10.73 7.48 8.05
N MET A 569 10.73 6.60 9.05
CA MET A 569 11.89 5.85 9.53
C MET A 569 11.65 4.36 9.27
N TRP A 570 12.43 3.77 8.35
CA TRP A 570 12.39 2.34 8.05
C TRP A 570 13.74 1.73 8.41
N ILE A 571 13.75 0.87 9.42
CA ILE A 571 14.99 0.47 10.11
C ILE A 571 15.50 -0.87 9.56
N PRO A 572 16.75 -0.92 9.04
CA PRO A 572 17.41 -2.16 8.66
C PRO A 572 18.00 -2.87 9.89
N GLY A 573 18.15 -4.19 9.80
CA GLY A 573 18.92 -4.95 10.78
C GLY A 573 19.02 -6.43 10.42
N THR A 574 19.70 -7.22 11.23
CA THR A 574 19.88 -8.67 11.02
C THR A 574 19.71 -9.50 12.28
N ASP A 575 19.18 -10.71 12.12
CA ASP A 575 18.95 -11.65 13.21
C ASP A 575 20.13 -12.64 13.30
N HIS A 576 20.65 -12.82 14.51
CA HIS A 576 21.66 -13.80 14.86
C HIS A 576 21.19 -15.24 14.61
N ALA A 577 19.87 -15.46 14.65
CA ALA A 577 19.16 -16.68 14.24
C ALA A 577 19.62 -17.99 14.92
N GLY A 578 20.24 -17.89 16.11
CA GLY A 578 20.59 -18.98 17.02
C GLY A 578 20.89 -20.32 16.35
N ILE A 579 19.93 -21.24 16.44
CA ILE A 579 20.01 -22.61 15.94
C ILE A 579 20.28 -22.71 14.42
N ALA A 580 19.70 -21.81 13.63
CA ALA A 580 19.84 -21.83 12.17
C ALA A 580 21.25 -21.40 11.73
N THR A 581 21.81 -20.38 12.38
CA THR A 581 23.20 -19.94 12.16
C THR A 581 24.16 -21.01 12.65
N GLN A 582 23.99 -21.49 13.89
CA GLN A 582 24.86 -22.52 14.46
C GLN A 582 24.86 -23.79 13.60
N SER A 583 23.70 -24.29 13.16
CA SER A 583 23.62 -25.50 12.32
C SER A 583 24.32 -25.33 10.97
N ILE A 584 24.25 -24.15 10.35
CA ILE A 584 24.98 -23.87 9.10
C ILE A 584 26.50 -23.83 9.34
N ILE A 585 26.95 -23.25 10.45
CA ILE A 585 28.37 -23.16 10.82
C ILE A 585 28.94 -24.55 11.14
N GLU A 586 28.20 -25.40 11.86
CA GLU A 586 28.62 -26.79 12.13
C GLU A 586 28.67 -27.61 10.82
N GLN A 587 27.71 -27.46 9.91
CA GLN A 587 27.77 -28.09 8.58
C GLN A 587 28.91 -27.55 7.71
N PHE A 588 29.22 -26.27 7.79
CA PHE A 588 30.32 -25.62 7.09
C PHE A 588 31.67 -26.18 7.58
N LEU A 589 31.94 -26.12 8.88
CA LEU A 589 33.18 -26.63 9.49
C LEU A 589 33.39 -28.13 9.25
N MET A 590 32.30 -28.92 9.25
CA MET A 590 32.35 -30.35 8.92
C MET A 590 32.72 -30.59 7.45
N LYS A 591 32.25 -29.75 6.51
CA LYS A 591 32.52 -29.90 5.07
C LYS A 591 33.90 -29.39 4.65
N THR A 592 34.34 -28.25 5.22
CA THR A 592 35.56 -27.55 4.76
C THR A 592 36.79 -27.94 5.57
N ARG A 593 36.62 -28.34 6.84
CA ARG A 593 37.72 -28.62 7.77
C ARG A 593 37.61 -29.96 8.50
N ASN A 594 36.52 -30.72 8.27
CA ASN A 594 36.19 -31.95 9.00
C ASN A 594 36.14 -31.77 10.54
N LEU A 595 35.80 -30.56 11.00
CA LEU A 595 35.73 -30.19 12.42
C LEU A 595 34.28 -30.12 12.89
N LYS A 596 34.01 -30.61 14.11
CA LYS A 596 32.72 -30.47 14.80
C LYS A 596 32.82 -29.43 15.91
N ARG A 597 31.69 -28.89 16.37
CA ARG A 597 31.62 -27.95 17.51
C ARG A 597 32.39 -28.45 18.75
N LYS A 598 32.29 -29.76 19.04
CA LYS A 598 32.99 -30.44 20.15
C LYS A 598 34.53 -30.45 20.04
N ASN A 599 35.12 -30.10 18.89
CA ASN A 599 36.58 -30.06 18.70
C ASN A 599 37.21 -28.70 19.04
N MET A 600 36.44 -27.72 19.51
CA MET A 600 36.93 -26.37 19.81
C MET A 600 36.24 -25.76 21.03
N THR A 601 36.80 -24.68 21.57
CA THR A 601 36.18 -23.96 22.69
C THR A 601 34.98 -23.12 22.23
N ARG A 602 34.05 -22.82 23.16
CA ARG A 602 32.90 -21.94 22.90
C ARG A 602 33.31 -20.61 22.28
N ARG A 603 34.35 -19.96 22.84
CA ARG A 603 34.88 -18.69 22.34
C ARG A 603 35.41 -18.79 20.91
N MET A 604 36.22 -19.81 20.60
CA MET A 604 36.72 -20.02 19.23
C MET A 604 35.59 -20.23 18.22
N PHE A 605 34.52 -20.90 18.64
CA PHE A 605 33.33 -21.10 17.81
C PHE A 605 32.56 -19.79 17.61
N GLU A 606 32.33 -19.02 18.68
CA GLU A 606 31.71 -17.68 18.62
C GLU A 606 32.53 -16.71 17.74
N ASP A 607 33.87 -16.71 17.84
CA ASP A 607 34.78 -15.92 17.00
C ASP A 607 34.66 -16.27 15.50
N ILE A 608 34.36 -17.54 15.17
CA ILE A 608 34.07 -17.97 13.79
C ILE A 608 32.71 -17.45 13.34
N ILE A 609 31.68 -17.47 14.21
CA ILE A 609 30.35 -16.96 13.84
C ILE A 609 30.35 -15.43 13.70
N TRP A 610 31.11 -14.68 14.51
CA TRP A 610 31.27 -13.24 14.30
C TRP A 610 31.92 -12.91 12.95
N LYS A 611 32.99 -13.61 12.56
CA LYS A 611 33.61 -13.46 11.23
C LYS A 611 32.66 -13.83 10.09
N TRP A 612 31.87 -14.90 10.26
CA TRP A 612 30.83 -15.28 9.31
C TRP A 612 29.72 -14.22 9.22
N LYS A 613 29.28 -13.67 10.36
CA LYS A 613 28.30 -12.57 10.46
C LYS A 613 28.79 -11.38 9.65
N ASP A 614 30.03 -10.92 9.81
CA ASP A 614 30.47 -9.70 9.13
C ASP A 614 30.52 -9.88 7.59
N LEU A 615 30.97 -11.04 7.11
CA LEU A 615 30.93 -11.39 5.68
C LEU A 615 29.49 -11.50 5.15
N ASN A 616 28.59 -12.17 5.88
CA ASN A 616 27.22 -12.43 5.44
C ASN A 616 26.33 -11.21 5.56
N VAL A 617 26.48 -10.38 6.59
CA VAL A 617 25.73 -9.13 6.77
C VAL A 617 26.10 -8.13 5.68
N ALA A 618 27.39 -7.98 5.36
CA ALA A 618 27.82 -7.16 4.22
C ALA A 618 27.20 -7.64 2.90
N HIS A 619 27.13 -8.96 2.65
CA HIS A 619 26.48 -9.51 1.47
C HIS A 619 24.96 -9.30 1.48
N ILE A 620 24.28 -9.52 2.61
CA ILE A 620 22.83 -9.35 2.78
C ILE A 620 22.46 -7.87 2.58
N TYR A 621 23.16 -6.93 3.20
CA TYR A 621 22.93 -5.49 3.00
C TYR A 621 23.20 -5.06 1.55
N ASN A 622 24.19 -5.65 0.89
CA ASN A 622 24.42 -5.44 -0.55
C ASN A 622 23.23 -5.98 -1.40
N GLN A 623 22.71 -7.18 -1.11
CA GLN A 623 21.49 -7.69 -1.77
C GLN A 623 20.29 -6.76 -1.55
N ILE A 624 20.11 -6.23 -0.33
CA ILE A 624 19.01 -5.31 0.03
C ILE A 624 19.15 -3.95 -0.68
N ALA A 625 20.36 -3.39 -0.73
CA ALA A 625 20.67 -2.17 -1.47
C ALA A 625 20.43 -2.34 -2.98
N PHE A 626 20.86 -3.46 -3.57
CA PHE A 626 20.55 -3.81 -4.96
C PHE A 626 19.05 -4.00 -5.22
N MET A 627 18.23 -4.34 -4.21
CA MET A 627 16.77 -4.35 -4.33
C MET A 627 16.14 -2.94 -4.19
N GLY A 628 16.95 -1.88 -4.14
CA GLY A 628 16.49 -0.49 -4.12
C GLY A 628 15.80 -0.08 -2.83
N ALA A 629 16.06 -0.76 -1.72
CA ALA A 629 15.39 -0.53 -0.44
C ALA A 629 15.83 0.79 0.21
N SER A 630 14.90 1.72 0.39
CA SER A 630 15.14 3.05 0.97
C SER A 630 15.18 3.03 2.51
N LEU A 631 16.08 2.21 3.06
CA LEU A 631 16.28 2.01 4.49
C LEU A 631 17.13 3.11 5.13
N ASP A 632 16.86 3.41 6.40
CA ASP A 632 17.67 4.31 7.21
C ASP A 632 18.90 3.58 7.76
N TRP A 633 19.92 3.42 6.91
CA TRP A 633 21.19 2.75 7.25
C TRP A 633 21.93 3.37 8.44
N SER A 634 21.59 4.59 8.87
CA SER A 634 22.12 5.19 10.11
C SER A 634 21.59 4.55 11.40
N LYS A 635 20.57 3.68 11.27
CA LYS A 635 19.87 2.99 12.36
C LYS A 635 20.04 1.46 12.31
N GLU A 636 21.02 0.96 11.55
CA GLU A 636 21.25 -0.49 11.47
C GLU A 636 21.54 -1.12 12.83
N PHE A 637 21.06 -2.35 13.02
CA PHE A 637 21.27 -3.13 14.24
C PHE A 637 21.54 -4.60 13.93
N PHE A 638 22.24 -5.27 14.83
CA PHE A 638 22.29 -6.72 14.93
C PHE A 638 21.70 -7.16 16.27
N THR A 639 20.86 -8.20 16.27
CA THR A 639 20.12 -8.61 17.49
C THR A 639 21.01 -8.86 18.73
N LEU A 640 22.24 -9.36 18.56
CA LEU A 640 23.21 -9.57 19.65
C LEU A 640 24.04 -8.33 20.01
N ASP A 641 23.82 -7.16 19.41
CA ASP A 641 24.51 -5.92 19.79
C ASP A 641 24.37 -5.65 21.29
N SER A 642 25.42 -5.16 21.94
CA SER A 642 25.45 -4.97 23.40
C SER A 642 24.30 -4.10 23.92
N SER A 643 23.93 -3.06 23.16
CA SER A 643 22.80 -2.18 23.51
C SER A 643 21.42 -2.85 23.41
N LEU A 644 21.23 -3.80 22.48
CA LEU A 644 19.99 -4.57 22.34
C LEU A 644 19.94 -5.70 23.38
N SER A 645 21.06 -6.42 23.54
CA SER A 645 21.25 -7.49 24.52
C SER A 645 20.98 -7.03 25.96
N LYS A 646 21.30 -5.79 26.32
CA LYS A 646 20.97 -5.24 27.65
C LYS A 646 19.46 -5.12 27.87
N VAL A 647 18.68 -4.75 26.85
CA VAL A 647 17.21 -4.70 26.96
C VAL A 647 16.63 -6.10 27.15
N VAL A 648 17.12 -7.10 26.39
CA VAL A 648 16.72 -8.51 26.55
C VAL A 648 17.04 -9.04 27.96
N THR A 649 18.22 -8.70 28.49
CA THR A 649 18.66 -9.06 29.84
C THR A 649 17.75 -8.45 30.91
N ASN A 650 17.47 -7.15 30.83
CA ASN A 650 16.58 -6.45 31.76
C ASN A 650 15.16 -7.05 31.76
N CYS A 651 14.62 -7.35 30.58
CA CYS A 651 13.29 -7.95 30.42
C CYS A 651 13.23 -9.35 31.05
N PHE A 652 14.28 -10.17 30.90
CA PHE A 652 14.37 -11.49 31.54
C PHE A 652 14.40 -11.36 33.07
N ILE A 653 15.23 -10.46 33.62
CA ILE A 653 15.33 -10.21 35.07
C ILE A 653 13.96 -9.82 35.64
N GLN A 654 13.23 -8.91 34.98
CA GLN A 654 11.90 -8.51 35.43
C GLN A 654 10.88 -9.67 35.40
N LEU A 655 10.81 -10.42 34.29
CA LEU A 655 9.88 -11.55 34.16
C LEU A 655 10.18 -12.67 35.17
N PHE A 656 11.44 -12.86 35.57
CA PHE A 656 11.80 -13.76 36.66
C PHE A 656 11.35 -13.22 38.03
N ASN A 657 11.63 -11.95 38.31
CA ASN A 657 11.25 -11.30 39.58
C ASN A 657 9.72 -11.23 39.78
N GLU A 658 8.94 -11.12 38.70
CA GLU A 658 7.47 -11.20 38.72
C GLU A 658 6.93 -12.65 38.69
N GLY A 659 7.82 -13.67 38.79
CA GLY A 659 7.45 -15.08 38.89
C GLY A 659 6.87 -15.69 37.61
N LEU A 660 7.01 -15.03 36.47
CA LEU A 660 6.54 -15.49 35.15
C LEU A 660 7.57 -16.36 34.45
N ILE A 661 8.87 -16.12 34.64
CA ILE A 661 9.92 -17.07 34.23
C ILE A 661 10.21 -18.02 35.39
N TYR A 662 10.26 -19.32 35.09
CA TYR A 662 10.57 -20.38 36.04
C TYR A 662 11.44 -21.45 35.38
N ARG A 663 12.10 -22.29 36.20
CA ARG A 663 12.84 -23.47 35.75
C ARG A 663 12.11 -24.73 36.19
N ASP A 664 11.94 -25.68 35.27
CA ASP A 664 11.19 -26.92 35.52
C ASP A 664 11.74 -28.08 34.66
N MET A 665 11.46 -29.33 35.04
CA MET A 665 11.91 -30.55 34.37
C MET A 665 10.75 -31.23 33.66
N LYS A 666 10.59 -30.93 32.37
CA LYS A 666 9.54 -31.47 31.51
C LYS A 666 10.11 -32.24 30.33
N MET A 667 9.26 -33.02 29.68
CA MET A 667 9.56 -33.59 28.37
C MET A 667 9.70 -32.47 27.34
N VAL A 668 10.70 -32.59 26.49
CA VAL A 668 11.00 -31.62 25.43
C VAL A 668 11.40 -32.31 24.14
N ASN A 669 11.01 -31.72 23.01
CA ASN A 669 11.48 -32.13 21.69
C ASN A 669 12.99 -31.88 21.59
N TRP A 670 13.78 -32.94 21.48
CA TRP A 670 15.23 -32.89 21.48
C TRP A 670 15.80 -33.30 20.12
N SER A 671 16.64 -32.46 19.53
CA SER A 671 17.37 -32.83 18.31
C SER A 671 18.72 -33.44 18.65
N CYS A 672 18.79 -34.78 18.64
CA CYS A 672 20.02 -35.54 18.86
C CYS A 672 21.17 -35.18 17.90
N SER A 673 20.90 -34.56 16.74
CA SER A 673 21.92 -34.11 15.80
C SER A 673 22.47 -32.70 16.10
N LEU A 674 21.72 -31.87 16.84
CA LEU A 674 22.10 -30.49 17.18
C LEU A 674 22.40 -30.32 18.68
N GLU A 675 22.06 -31.33 19.48
CA GLU A 675 22.22 -31.38 20.94
C GLU A 675 21.54 -30.19 21.64
N THR A 676 20.30 -29.91 21.25
CA THR A 676 19.45 -28.86 21.83
C THR A 676 17.97 -29.22 21.75
N VAL A 677 17.19 -28.60 22.65
CA VAL A 677 15.73 -28.49 22.51
C VAL A 677 15.37 -27.74 21.23
N ILE A 678 14.28 -28.22 20.63
CA ILE A 678 13.56 -27.67 19.48
C ILE A 678 12.17 -27.25 19.97
N SER A 679 11.60 -26.17 19.42
CA SER A 679 10.20 -25.82 19.71
C SER A 679 9.24 -26.69 18.91
N ASP A 680 8.04 -26.96 19.41
CA ASP A 680 7.03 -27.84 18.77
C ASP A 680 6.70 -27.37 17.35
N ILE A 681 6.66 -26.05 17.16
CA ILE A 681 6.42 -25.37 15.88
C ILE A 681 7.63 -25.42 14.91
N GLU A 682 8.76 -26.01 15.31
CA GLU A 682 9.92 -26.34 14.47
C GLU A 682 10.03 -27.85 14.16
N VAL A 683 9.02 -28.64 14.52
CA VAL A 683 8.91 -30.08 14.23
C VAL A 683 8.11 -30.30 12.94
N ASP A 684 8.73 -30.94 11.94
CA ASP A 684 8.08 -31.39 10.71
C ASP A 684 7.48 -32.80 10.92
N HIS A 685 6.18 -32.91 11.15
CA HIS A 685 5.51 -34.21 11.22
C HIS A 685 5.30 -34.83 9.82
N ARG A 686 5.59 -36.13 9.67
CA ARG A 686 5.33 -36.89 8.44
C ARG A 686 4.58 -38.18 8.75
N VAL A 687 3.41 -38.36 8.12
CA VAL A 687 2.61 -39.59 8.24
C VAL A 687 3.14 -40.65 7.27
N ILE A 688 3.41 -41.84 7.79
CA ILE A 688 3.90 -43.01 7.07
C ILE A 688 2.81 -44.07 7.16
N THR A 689 2.17 -44.41 6.02
CA THR A 689 1.00 -45.31 5.97
C THR A 689 1.34 -46.79 5.73
N LYS A 690 2.58 -47.09 5.37
CA LYS A 690 3.08 -48.44 5.06
C LYS A 690 4.56 -48.57 5.45
N PRO A 691 5.10 -49.79 5.65
CA PRO A 691 6.52 -50.00 5.85
C PRO A 691 7.35 -49.25 4.79
N THR A 692 8.23 -48.36 5.26
CA THR A 692 8.99 -47.41 4.44
C THR A 692 10.36 -47.21 5.06
N GLU A 693 11.43 -47.41 4.30
CA GLU A 693 12.78 -47.01 4.70
C GLU A 693 12.98 -45.51 4.47
N ILE A 694 13.50 -44.82 5.48
CA ILE A 694 13.85 -43.39 5.42
C ILE A 694 15.34 -43.25 5.68
N MET A 695 16.01 -42.48 4.81
CA MET A 695 17.44 -42.16 4.94
C MET A 695 17.63 -41.11 6.04
N ILE A 696 18.23 -41.51 7.16
CA ILE A 696 18.52 -40.65 8.33
C ILE A 696 20.00 -40.73 8.63
N ARG A 697 20.67 -39.60 8.84
CA ARG A 697 22.13 -39.49 9.08
C ARG A 697 23.01 -40.20 8.01
N GLY A 698 22.45 -40.58 6.87
CA GLY A 698 23.11 -41.31 5.78
C GLY A 698 22.71 -42.79 5.64
N GLU A 699 21.80 -43.31 6.47
CA GLU A 699 21.49 -44.75 6.56
C GLU A 699 19.98 -45.04 6.43
N PRO A 700 19.57 -46.18 5.82
CA PRO A 700 18.17 -46.57 5.69
C PRO A 700 17.63 -47.22 6.98
N ILE A 701 16.65 -46.56 7.59
CA ILE A 701 15.94 -47.02 8.80
C ILE A 701 14.46 -47.26 8.47
N GLU A 702 13.92 -48.41 8.87
CA GLU A 702 12.54 -48.82 8.61
C GLU A 702 11.55 -48.25 9.65
N PHE A 703 10.46 -47.68 9.12
CA PHE A 703 9.33 -47.14 9.87
C PHE A 703 7.99 -47.56 9.24
N GLY A 704 6.87 -47.35 9.94
CA GLY A 704 5.55 -47.83 9.51
C GLY A 704 5.24 -49.28 9.92
N VAL A 705 5.95 -49.78 10.94
CA VAL A 705 5.86 -51.15 11.46
C VAL A 705 5.58 -51.11 12.96
N LEU A 706 4.69 -51.98 13.42
CA LEU A 706 4.38 -52.24 14.83
C LEU A 706 4.80 -53.68 15.16
N HIS A 707 5.79 -53.83 16.04
CA HIS A 707 6.36 -55.11 16.45
C HIS A 707 5.62 -55.65 17.67
N LYS A 708 5.43 -56.97 17.71
CA LYS A 708 4.83 -57.69 18.84
C LYS A 708 5.92 -58.44 19.61
N ILE A 709 6.02 -58.19 20.91
CA ILE A 709 7.15 -58.60 21.75
C ILE A 709 6.61 -59.18 23.05
N ALA A 710 7.07 -60.39 23.40
CA ALA A 710 6.67 -61.09 24.61
C ALA A 710 7.50 -60.66 25.84
N TYR A 711 6.79 -60.42 26.94
CA TYR A 711 7.32 -60.12 28.27
C TYR A 711 6.95 -61.29 29.17
N PRO A 712 7.89 -62.21 29.50
CA PRO A 712 7.59 -63.39 30.31
C PRO A 712 7.06 -63.01 31.69
N LEU A 713 6.01 -63.68 32.17
CA LEU A 713 5.51 -63.46 33.53
C LEU A 713 6.50 -64.00 34.57
N VAL A 714 6.61 -63.30 35.71
CA VAL A 714 7.47 -63.71 36.83
C VAL A 714 6.92 -64.97 37.50
N ASP A 715 5.61 -64.98 37.72
CA ASP A 715 4.84 -66.07 38.33
C ASP A 715 3.79 -66.55 37.31
N PRO A 716 4.19 -67.39 36.33
CA PRO A 716 3.29 -67.83 35.26
C PRO A 716 2.20 -68.78 35.77
N CYS A 717 1.03 -68.72 35.13
CA CYS A 717 -0.10 -69.62 35.38
C CYS A 717 -0.61 -70.12 34.02
N ASP A 718 -1.91 -70.00 33.73
CA ASP A 718 -2.48 -70.29 32.40
C ASP A 718 -1.94 -69.36 31.30
N ILE A 719 -1.45 -68.17 31.70
CA ILE A 719 -0.73 -67.22 30.85
C ILE A 719 0.74 -67.22 31.28
N THR A 720 1.63 -67.34 30.30
CA THR A 720 3.10 -67.40 30.49
C THR A 720 3.83 -66.11 30.09
N GLU A 721 3.23 -65.29 29.23
CA GLU A 721 3.81 -64.05 28.71
C GLU A 721 2.73 -63.01 28.41
N VAL A 722 3.10 -61.72 28.50
CA VAL A 722 2.28 -60.60 27.99
C VAL A 722 2.88 -60.12 26.68
N VAL A 723 2.09 -60.11 25.60
CA VAL A 723 2.54 -59.65 24.28
C VAL A 723 2.20 -58.18 24.10
N VAL A 724 3.23 -57.34 24.08
CA VAL A 724 3.13 -55.88 23.94
C VAL A 724 3.38 -55.46 22.49
N SER A 725 2.68 -54.42 22.04
CA SER A 725 2.83 -53.84 20.71
C SER A 725 3.65 -52.53 20.77
N THR A 726 4.70 -52.37 19.94
CA THR A 726 5.52 -51.15 19.91
C THR A 726 6.10 -50.84 18.52
N SER A 727 6.18 -49.55 18.18
CA SER A 727 6.90 -49.02 17.01
C SER A 727 8.32 -48.55 17.33
N ARG A 728 8.66 -48.41 18.63
CA ARG A 728 9.90 -47.82 19.18
C ARG A 728 10.77 -48.86 19.88
N VAL A 729 11.30 -49.81 19.12
CA VAL A 729 12.12 -50.92 19.66
C VAL A 729 13.36 -50.42 20.42
N GLU A 730 13.94 -49.29 20.00
CA GLU A 730 15.10 -48.66 20.64
C GLU A 730 14.84 -48.15 22.06
N THR A 731 13.59 -47.94 22.45
CA THR A 731 13.23 -47.46 23.80
C THR A 731 13.09 -48.59 24.82
N ILE A 732 12.99 -49.85 24.38
CA ILE A 732 12.71 -51.02 25.26
C ILE A 732 13.62 -51.09 26.50
N PRO A 733 14.95 -50.84 26.44
CA PRO A 733 15.77 -50.83 27.66
C PRO A 733 15.34 -49.86 28.78
N GLY A 734 14.52 -48.87 28.44
CA GLY A 734 13.91 -47.93 29.38
C GLY A 734 12.53 -48.34 29.91
N ASP A 735 12.04 -49.55 29.60
CA ASP A 735 10.71 -50.03 30.02
C ASP A 735 10.65 -50.23 31.54
N ARG A 736 9.63 -49.62 32.19
CA ARG A 736 9.46 -49.64 33.66
C ARG A 736 8.04 -49.94 34.14
N ALA A 737 7.05 -50.01 33.25
CA ALA A 737 5.76 -50.67 33.49
C ALA A 737 5.22 -51.28 32.19
N ILE A 738 4.23 -52.17 32.29
CA ILE A 738 3.32 -52.52 31.19
C ILE A 738 1.95 -51.96 31.60
N SER A 739 1.31 -51.20 30.70
CA SER A 739 -0.04 -50.68 30.93
C SER A 739 -1.07 -51.45 30.12
N VAL A 740 -2.24 -51.70 30.71
CA VAL A 740 -3.40 -52.39 30.12
C VAL A 740 -4.68 -51.63 30.48
N HIS A 741 -5.74 -51.78 29.69
CA HIS A 741 -7.00 -51.10 29.99
C HIS A 741 -7.72 -51.78 31.18
N PRO A 742 -8.25 -51.04 32.19
CA PRO A 742 -8.80 -51.64 33.42
C PRO A 742 -9.97 -52.61 33.20
N ASN A 743 -10.72 -52.42 32.12
CA ASN A 743 -11.89 -53.25 31.77
C ASN A 743 -11.58 -54.30 30.68
N ASP A 744 -10.31 -54.53 30.34
CA ASP A 744 -9.93 -55.55 29.36
C ASP A 744 -9.92 -56.95 29.98
N ILE A 745 -10.94 -57.74 29.62
CA ILE A 745 -11.18 -59.11 30.09
C ILE A 745 -9.94 -60.01 29.87
N ARG A 746 -9.09 -59.72 28.88
CA ARG A 746 -7.86 -60.48 28.59
C ARG A 746 -6.78 -60.33 29.67
N PHE A 747 -6.80 -59.22 30.43
CA PHE A 747 -5.70 -58.83 31.32
C PHE A 747 -6.11 -58.68 32.80
N LEU A 748 -7.40 -58.78 33.15
CA LEU A 748 -7.92 -58.70 34.53
C LEU A 748 -7.10 -59.56 35.53
N ASN A 749 -6.81 -60.81 35.16
CA ASN A 749 -6.07 -61.77 35.99
C ASN A 749 -4.55 -61.49 36.11
N LEU A 750 -4.07 -60.40 35.49
CA LEU A 750 -2.68 -59.96 35.48
C LEU A 750 -2.47 -58.59 36.14
N HIS A 751 -3.52 -57.88 36.56
CA HIS A 751 -3.39 -56.59 37.25
C HIS A 751 -2.54 -56.73 38.52
N GLY A 752 -1.51 -55.90 38.66
CA GLY A 752 -0.57 -55.94 39.80
C GLY A 752 0.45 -57.09 39.77
N LYS A 753 0.43 -57.97 38.77
CA LYS A 753 1.48 -58.97 38.55
C LYS A 753 2.71 -58.34 37.89
N TYR A 754 3.80 -59.10 37.82
CA TYR A 754 5.07 -58.66 37.25
C TYR A 754 5.48 -59.53 36.05
N CYS A 755 6.08 -58.89 35.06
CA CYS A 755 6.85 -59.54 34.00
C CYS A 755 8.35 -59.32 34.18
N TYR A 756 9.16 -60.20 33.61
CA TYR A 756 10.59 -59.96 33.41
C TYR A 756 10.83 -59.03 32.22
N HIS A 757 11.78 -58.12 32.34
CA HIS A 757 12.21 -57.25 31.24
C HIS A 757 12.89 -58.11 30.14
N PRO A 758 12.48 -58.02 28.86
CA PRO A 758 12.82 -59.03 27.85
C PRO A 758 14.31 -59.04 27.48
N LEU A 759 15.02 -57.92 27.72
CA LEU A 759 16.47 -57.84 27.53
C LEU A 759 17.26 -58.26 28.76
N ASP A 760 16.71 -58.12 29.98
CA ASP A 760 17.39 -58.35 31.27
C ASP A 760 16.42 -58.97 32.30
N PRO A 761 16.55 -60.28 32.61
CA PRO A 761 15.65 -60.96 33.54
C PRO A 761 15.84 -60.55 35.02
N HIS A 762 16.82 -59.72 35.36
CA HIS A 762 16.95 -59.20 36.73
C HIS A 762 15.97 -58.05 37.02
N ILE A 763 15.41 -57.41 36.00
CA ILE A 763 14.42 -56.34 36.15
C ILE A 763 13.00 -56.91 36.07
N LYS A 764 12.24 -56.71 37.15
CA LYS A 764 10.79 -56.98 37.20
C LYS A 764 10.01 -55.71 36.86
N ILE A 765 9.05 -55.83 35.95
CA ILE A 765 8.19 -54.76 35.44
C ILE A 765 6.75 -55.02 35.92
N PRO A 766 6.07 -54.09 36.62
CA PRO A 766 4.67 -54.25 37.02
C PRO A 766 3.71 -54.10 35.83
N ILE A 767 2.61 -54.85 35.87
CA ILE A 767 1.45 -54.71 34.98
C ILE A 767 0.39 -53.87 35.70
N ILE A 768 0.01 -52.73 35.13
CA ILE A 768 -0.82 -51.72 35.78
C ILE A 768 -2.04 -51.39 34.90
N PRO A 769 -3.27 -51.36 35.46
CA PRO A 769 -4.45 -50.93 34.73
C PRO A 769 -4.55 -49.39 34.65
N ASP A 770 -4.73 -48.84 33.45
CA ASP A 770 -4.97 -47.39 33.24
C ASP A 770 -5.82 -47.09 31.99
N GLU A 771 -6.75 -46.14 32.11
CA GLU A 771 -7.72 -45.79 31.07
C GLU A 771 -7.10 -45.17 29.81
N MET A 772 -5.83 -44.76 29.83
CA MET A 772 -5.12 -44.27 28.63
C MET A 772 -4.92 -45.31 27.53
N VAL A 773 -5.09 -46.60 27.84
CA VAL A 773 -4.81 -47.70 26.90
C VAL A 773 -6.06 -48.06 26.10
N ASP A 774 -6.02 -47.93 24.78
CA ASP A 774 -7.07 -48.49 23.91
C ASP A 774 -6.94 -50.02 23.82
N PRO A 775 -7.90 -50.82 24.32
CA PRO A 775 -7.84 -52.28 24.20
C PRO A 775 -7.92 -52.76 22.75
N ASN A 776 -8.44 -51.96 21.81
CA ASN A 776 -8.49 -52.30 20.39
C ASN A 776 -7.13 -52.10 19.68
N PHE A 777 -6.20 -51.36 20.28
CA PHE A 777 -4.93 -51.03 19.66
C PHE A 777 -3.86 -52.13 19.85
N GLY A 778 -3.38 -52.68 18.73
CA GLY A 778 -2.22 -53.59 18.68
C GLY A 778 -2.46 -54.95 19.35
N THR A 779 -2.32 -54.99 20.67
CA THR A 779 -2.58 -56.15 21.54
C THR A 779 -3.41 -55.79 22.79
N GLY A 780 -3.74 -54.52 23.02
CA GLY A 780 -4.36 -54.02 24.26
C GLY A 780 -3.41 -53.88 25.45
N ALA A 781 -2.12 -54.11 25.25
CA ALA A 781 -1.05 -53.94 26.23
C ALA A 781 0.09 -53.10 25.64
N VAL A 782 0.53 -52.07 26.36
CA VAL A 782 1.56 -51.10 25.94
C VAL A 782 2.73 -51.08 26.92
N LYS A 783 3.96 -50.91 26.40
CA LYS A 783 5.20 -50.80 27.20
C LYS A 783 5.42 -49.36 27.61
N VAL A 784 5.61 -49.10 28.91
CA VAL A 784 5.79 -47.76 29.46
C VAL A 784 7.28 -47.41 29.61
N THR A 785 7.71 -46.37 28.89
CA THR A 785 9.05 -45.76 28.85
C THR A 785 9.03 -44.30 29.32
N PRO A 786 9.01 -44.04 30.65
CA PRO A 786 8.77 -42.69 31.19
C PRO A 786 9.76 -41.59 30.78
N ALA A 787 10.90 -41.93 30.20
CA ALA A 787 11.93 -40.98 29.79
C ALA A 787 11.92 -40.65 28.29
N HIS A 788 11.10 -41.34 27.47
CA HIS A 788 11.16 -41.30 25.99
C HIS A 788 9.80 -41.10 25.28
N ASP A 789 8.72 -40.95 26.04
CA ASP A 789 7.39 -40.62 25.54
C ASP A 789 6.61 -39.73 26.53
N PRO A 790 5.85 -38.70 26.10
CA PRO A 790 5.15 -37.79 26.99
C PRO A 790 4.02 -38.45 27.80
N ASP A 791 3.28 -39.37 27.20
CA ASP A 791 2.13 -40.02 27.85
C ASP A 791 2.64 -41.05 28.87
N ASP A 792 3.72 -41.79 28.54
CA ASP A 792 4.45 -42.64 29.49
C ASP A 792 4.98 -41.84 30.69
N TYR A 793 5.44 -40.60 30.46
CA TYR A 793 5.91 -39.72 31.54
C TYR A 793 4.77 -39.29 32.48
N ILE A 794 3.62 -38.87 31.93
CA ILE A 794 2.43 -38.51 32.71
C ILE A 794 1.92 -39.72 33.51
N PHE A 795 1.88 -40.90 32.90
CA PHE A 795 1.57 -42.16 33.57
C PHE A 795 2.56 -42.44 34.71
N SER A 796 3.86 -42.21 34.51
CA SER A 796 4.87 -42.45 35.54
C SER A 796 4.71 -41.57 36.78
N ILE A 797 4.27 -40.31 36.60
CA ILE A 797 3.95 -39.41 37.71
C ILE A 797 2.71 -39.93 38.46
N ARG A 798 1.67 -40.33 37.73
CA ARG A 798 0.40 -40.86 38.27
C ARG A 798 0.62 -42.11 39.13
N HIS A 799 1.41 -43.06 38.63
CA HIS A 799 1.64 -44.38 39.25
C HIS A 799 2.99 -44.51 39.99
N LYS A 800 3.76 -43.43 40.10
CA LYS A 800 5.07 -43.35 40.77
C LYS A 800 6.11 -44.34 40.23
N ILE A 801 6.17 -44.48 38.92
CA ILE A 801 7.07 -45.42 38.22
C ILE A 801 8.47 -44.79 38.05
N PRO A 802 9.58 -45.52 38.28
CA PRO A 802 10.92 -44.99 38.08
C PRO A 802 11.17 -44.51 36.65
N VAL A 803 11.71 -43.31 36.51
CA VAL A 803 12.08 -42.72 35.21
C VAL A 803 13.53 -43.06 34.87
N VAL A 804 13.76 -43.84 33.81
CA VAL A 804 15.10 -44.27 33.39
C VAL A 804 15.39 -43.84 31.95
N ASN A 805 16.24 -42.82 31.80
CA ASN A 805 16.76 -42.40 30.50
C ASN A 805 17.87 -43.35 30.03
N VAL A 806 17.74 -43.91 28.82
CA VAL A 806 18.72 -44.82 28.21
C VAL A 806 19.48 -44.21 27.04
N PHE A 807 19.23 -42.94 26.70
CA PHE A 807 19.96 -42.21 25.64
C PHE A 807 20.86 -41.10 26.20
N ASP A 808 22.01 -40.91 25.56
CA ASP A 808 22.84 -39.70 25.70
C ASP A 808 22.33 -38.59 24.77
N TYR A 809 22.78 -37.36 25.02
CA TYR A 809 22.34 -36.16 24.30
C TYR A 809 22.55 -36.19 22.77
N ASP A 810 23.46 -37.02 22.22
CA ASP A 810 23.67 -37.16 20.78
C ASP A 810 22.83 -38.30 20.13
N GLY A 811 21.98 -38.96 20.91
CA GLY A 811 21.09 -40.05 20.48
C GLY A 811 21.73 -41.44 20.51
N ARG A 812 22.88 -41.61 21.17
CA ARG A 812 23.46 -42.93 21.48
C ARG A 812 22.83 -43.55 22.73
N MET A 813 22.96 -44.86 22.89
CA MET A 813 22.69 -45.56 24.14
C MET A 813 23.70 -45.18 25.23
N ASN A 814 23.21 -44.80 26.41
CA ASN A 814 24.01 -44.55 27.61
C ASN A 814 24.19 -45.83 28.45
N ALA A 815 24.88 -45.74 29.60
CA ALA A 815 25.16 -46.90 30.45
C ALA A 815 23.91 -47.66 30.97
N SER A 816 22.75 -46.99 31.03
CA SER A 816 21.47 -47.53 31.52
C SER A 816 20.76 -48.44 30.51
N CYS A 817 21.29 -48.63 29.30
CA CYS A 817 20.65 -49.37 28.21
C CYS A 817 20.61 -50.91 28.39
N LEU A 818 20.99 -51.42 29.57
CA LEU A 818 20.95 -52.84 30.00
C LEU A 818 21.80 -53.84 29.18
N LEU A 819 22.28 -53.44 28.00
CA LEU A 819 23.11 -54.25 27.11
C LEU A 819 24.44 -53.53 26.89
N PRO A 820 25.54 -53.93 27.57
CA PRO A 820 26.85 -53.31 27.40
C PRO A 820 27.34 -53.27 25.94
N GLU A 821 26.98 -54.32 25.16
CA GLU A 821 27.24 -54.40 23.71
C GLU A 821 26.63 -53.25 22.89
N LEU A 822 25.64 -52.52 23.42
CA LEU A 822 24.98 -51.39 22.75
C LEU A 822 25.47 -50.01 23.21
N GLN A 823 26.27 -49.91 24.27
CA GLN A 823 26.70 -48.61 24.79
C GLN A 823 27.44 -47.80 23.73
N HIS A 824 27.13 -46.51 23.66
CA HIS A 824 27.61 -45.56 22.65
C HIS A 824 27.22 -45.87 21.18
N ILE A 825 26.34 -46.83 20.91
CA ILE A 825 25.73 -47.06 19.58
C ILE A 825 24.49 -46.17 19.40
N ASP A 826 24.30 -45.62 18.19
CA ASP A 826 23.13 -44.80 17.83
C ASP A 826 21.82 -45.59 18.01
N ARG A 827 20.81 -44.99 18.65
CA ARG A 827 19.51 -45.61 18.94
C ARG A 827 18.81 -46.19 17.70
N LEU A 828 18.94 -45.57 16.53
CA LEU A 828 18.32 -46.06 15.29
C LEU A 828 18.99 -47.34 14.77
N LYS A 829 20.30 -47.50 15.00
CA LYS A 829 21.03 -48.76 14.73
C LYS A 829 20.63 -49.85 15.70
N CYS A 830 20.44 -49.49 16.97
CA CYS A 830 20.03 -50.42 18.02
C CYS A 830 18.72 -51.14 17.70
N ARG A 831 17.78 -50.53 16.95
CA ARG A 831 16.53 -51.18 16.49
C ARG A 831 16.77 -52.55 15.86
N LYS A 832 17.67 -52.66 14.88
CA LYS A 832 17.94 -53.91 14.14
C LYS A 832 18.60 -54.97 15.04
N TYR A 833 19.50 -54.55 15.93
CA TYR A 833 20.19 -55.44 16.87
C TYR A 833 19.26 -55.95 18.00
N ILE A 834 18.45 -55.08 18.61
CA ILE A 834 17.49 -55.45 19.65
C ILE A 834 16.45 -56.42 19.08
N LEU A 835 15.97 -56.19 17.85
CA LEU A 835 15.11 -57.16 17.14
C LEU A 835 15.79 -58.51 16.89
N SER A 836 17.11 -58.56 16.70
CA SER A 836 17.85 -59.82 16.63
C SER A 836 17.83 -60.52 17.98
N LYS A 837 18.35 -59.89 19.04
CA LYS A 837 18.41 -60.49 20.39
C LYS A 837 17.03 -60.95 20.91
N LEU A 838 15.94 -60.26 20.54
CA LEU A 838 14.56 -60.67 20.86
C LEU A 838 14.07 -61.89 20.05
N LYS A 839 14.54 -62.08 18.82
CA LYS A 839 14.33 -63.32 18.04
C LYS A 839 15.20 -64.46 18.58
N ASP A 840 16.46 -64.18 18.90
CA ASP A 840 17.43 -65.13 19.45
C ASP A 840 16.96 -65.69 20.80
N LYS A 841 16.34 -64.84 21.65
CA LYS A 841 15.66 -65.24 22.90
C LYS A 841 14.27 -65.87 22.70
N GLY A 842 13.76 -65.97 21.47
CA GLY A 842 12.42 -66.52 21.20
C GLY A 842 11.26 -65.65 21.70
N LEU A 843 11.45 -64.34 21.93
CA LEU A 843 10.44 -63.40 22.46
C LEU A 843 9.76 -62.55 21.37
N TYR A 844 10.23 -62.58 20.13
CA TYR A 844 9.57 -61.91 19.01
C TYR A 844 8.28 -62.63 18.59
N ARG A 845 7.17 -61.90 18.43
CA ARG A 845 5.83 -62.43 18.04
C ARG A 845 5.35 -61.89 16.70
N GLY A 846 6.28 -61.48 15.84
CA GLY A 846 6.00 -60.93 14.53
C GLY A 846 5.78 -59.41 14.55
N SER A 847 5.24 -58.90 13.44
CA SER A 847 5.00 -57.47 13.23
C SER A 847 3.87 -57.25 12.24
N GLN A 848 3.22 -56.10 12.32
CA GLN A 848 2.15 -55.68 11.41
C GLN A 848 2.40 -54.26 10.87
N ASN A 849 1.84 -53.95 9.70
CA ASN A 849 1.87 -52.59 9.15
C ASN A 849 1.14 -51.64 10.10
N TYR A 850 1.67 -50.44 10.30
CA TYR A 850 1.09 -49.43 11.17
C TYR A 850 1.27 -48.03 10.61
N GLN A 851 0.19 -47.26 10.54
CA GLN A 851 0.24 -45.86 10.17
C GLN A 851 0.80 -45.04 11.33
N THR A 852 2.02 -44.53 11.19
CA THR A 852 2.70 -43.75 12.24
C THR A 852 2.96 -42.32 11.77
N SER A 853 2.84 -41.35 12.67
CA SER A 853 3.38 -40.00 12.45
C SER A 853 4.80 -39.96 13.02
N ILE A 854 5.76 -39.36 12.31
CA ILE A 854 7.14 -39.19 12.79
C ILE A 854 7.50 -37.72 12.79
N SER A 855 8.02 -37.28 13.93
CA SER A 855 8.52 -35.94 14.22
C SER A 855 9.96 -35.76 13.72
N PHE A 856 10.17 -34.96 12.69
CA PHE A 856 11.50 -34.60 12.18
C PHE A 856 11.90 -33.19 12.62
N CYS A 857 13.19 -32.98 12.88
CA CYS A 857 13.73 -31.64 13.11
C CYS A 857 13.82 -30.88 11.77
N SER A 858 13.08 -29.79 11.63
CA SER A 858 13.08 -28.96 10.41
C SER A 858 14.44 -28.36 10.01
N ARG A 859 15.42 -28.39 10.94
CA ARG A 859 16.78 -27.87 10.73
C ARG A 859 17.79 -28.94 10.28
N SER A 860 17.82 -30.09 10.96
CA SER A 860 18.79 -31.17 10.69
C SER A 860 18.25 -32.31 9.82
N GLY A 861 16.92 -32.44 9.69
CA GLY A 861 16.28 -33.59 9.06
C GLY A 861 16.38 -34.90 9.87
N ASP A 862 16.92 -34.84 11.09
CA ASP A 862 17.00 -35.96 12.04
C ASP A 862 15.66 -36.18 12.75
N ILE A 863 15.45 -37.37 13.34
CA ILE A 863 14.26 -37.64 14.16
C ILE A 863 14.39 -36.98 15.53
N ILE A 864 13.34 -36.25 15.91
CA ILE A 864 13.16 -35.69 17.26
C ILE A 864 13.04 -36.84 18.27
N GLU A 865 13.75 -36.70 19.38
CA GLU A 865 13.58 -37.54 20.56
C GLU A 865 12.75 -36.79 21.60
N TYR A 866 11.90 -37.47 22.36
CA TYR A 866 11.35 -36.88 23.58
C TYR A 866 12.33 -37.13 24.71
N PHE A 867 12.78 -36.07 25.36
CA PHE A 867 13.84 -36.15 26.37
C PHE A 867 13.44 -35.35 27.61
N LEU A 868 13.56 -35.95 28.80
CA LEU A 868 13.25 -35.27 30.06
C LEU A 868 14.41 -34.36 30.48
N LYS A 869 14.21 -33.03 30.52
CA LYS A 869 15.29 -32.07 30.77
C LYS A 869 14.84 -30.83 31.53
N SER A 870 15.68 -30.33 32.44
CA SER A 870 15.43 -29.07 33.17
C SER A 870 15.71 -27.84 32.30
N GLN A 871 14.67 -27.06 32.01
CA GLN A 871 14.68 -25.91 31.10
C GLN A 871 13.99 -24.69 31.73
N TRP A 872 14.21 -23.51 31.14
CA TRP A 872 13.53 -22.27 31.49
C TRP A 872 12.26 -22.10 30.66
N TYR A 873 11.15 -21.78 31.34
CA TYR A 873 9.83 -21.58 30.77
C TYR A 873 9.30 -20.20 31.12
N LEU A 874 8.58 -19.58 30.19
CA LEU A 874 7.77 -18.38 30.42
C LEU A 874 6.30 -18.79 30.57
N LYS A 875 5.64 -18.31 31.63
CA LYS A 875 4.20 -18.47 31.87
C LYS A 875 3.39 -17.64 30.88
N THR A 876 2.89 -18.27 29.82
CA THR A 876 2.28 -17.56 28.69
C THR A 876 0.79 -17.29 28.90
N GLY A 877 0.05 -18.21 29.55
CA GLY A 877 -1.40 -18.10 29.74
C GLY A 877 -1.83 -16.78 30.37
N SER A 878 -1.16 -16.32 31.44
CA SER A 878 -1.47 -15.04 32.09
C SER A 878 -1.14 -13.81 31.23
N LEU A 879 -0.17 -13.92 30.31
CA LEU A 879 0.16 -12.86 29.34
C LEU A 879 -0.89 -12.81 28.23
N ALA A 880 -1.35 -13.98 27.76
CA ALA A 880 -2.38 -14.11 26.76
C ALA A 880 -3.75 -13.66 27.27
N SER A 881 -4.14 -13.96 28.52
CA SER A 881 -5.35 -13.43 29.14
C SER A 881 -5.34 -11.90 29.17
N LYS A 882 -4.25 -11.29 29.68
CA LYS A 882 -4.07 -9.82 29.68
C LYS A 882 -4.13 -9.22 28.27
N LEU A 883 -3.65 -9.93 27.25
CA LEU A 883 -3.74 -9.50 25.86
C LEU A 883 -5.18 -9.64 25.32
N HIS A 884 -5.87 -10.72 25.67
CA HIS A 884 -7.26 -11.01 25.29
C HIS A 884 -8.24 -10.00 25.87
N ASP A 885 -8.11 -9.64 27.15
CA ASP A 885 -8.92 -8.59 27.81
C ASP A 885 -8.79 -7.22 27.12
N ASN A 886 -7.70 -7.00 26.38
CA ASN A 886 -7.44 -5.80 25.59
C ASN A 886 -7.84 -5.92 24.10
N LEU A 887 -8.44 -7.04 23.66
CA LEU A 887 -8.91 -7.27 22.26
C LEU A 887 -10.21 -6.51 21.90
N ALA A 888 -10.53 -5.42 22.59
CA ALA A 888 -11.31 -4.33 22.00
C ALA A 888 -10.45 -3.62 20.93
N LEU A 889 -10.25 -4.32 19.81
CA LEU A 889 -9.12 -4.18 18.86
C LEU A 889 -8.73 -2.73 18.54
N LYS A 890 -7.62 -2.28 19.12
CA LYS A 890 -6.94 -1.02 18.81
C LYS A 890 -5.94 -1.14 17.63
N PHE A 891 -5.85 -2.32 17.01
CA PHE A 891 -4.96 -2.63 15.90
C PHE A 891 -5.70 -3.38 14.78
N SER A 892 -5.21 -3.29 13.54
CA SER A 892 -5.74 -4.02 12.39
C SER A 892 -4.88 -5.24 12.04
N VAL A 893 -5.50 -6.28 11.47
CA VAL A 893 -4.80 -7.46 10.91
C VAL A 893 -5.28 -7.66 9.47
N LEU A 894 -4.34 -7.68 8.53
CA LEU A 894 -4.60 -7.75 7.10
C LEU A 894 -3.82 -8.94 6.48
N PRO A 895 -4.49 -9.89 5.79
CA PRO A 895 -5.94 -10.07 5.67
C PRO A 895 -6.67 -10.42 6.98
N GLN A 896 -7.94 -10.04 7.07
CA GLN A 896 -8.71 -10.10 8.32
C GLN A 896 -8.98 -11.52 8.87
N HIS A 897 -8.85 -12.58 8.07
CA HIS A 897 -9.07 -13.96 8.53
C HIS A 897 -8.06 -14.41 9.60
N TYR A 898 -6.82 -13.91 9.54
CA TYR A 898 -5.79 -14.21 10.53
C TYR A 898 -6.15 -13.73 11.96
N SER A 899 -7.10 -12.79 12.11
CA SER A 899 -7.64 -12.40 13.42
C SER A 899 -8.27 -13.58 14.17
N ASN A 900 -8.92 -14.50 13.46
CA ASN A 900 -9.56 -15.67 14.06
C ASN A 900 -8.51 -16.72 14.48
N GLU A 901 -7.43 -16.84 13.72
CA GLU A 901 -6.33 -17.77 14.04
C GLU A 901 -5.50 -17.25 15.22
N TRP A 902 -5.28 -15.93 15.29
CA TRP A 902 -4.66 -15.24 16.41
C TRP A 902 -5.42 -15.47 17.73
N ILE A 903 -6.74 -15.31 17.72
CA ILE A 903 -7.58 -15.56 18.91
C ILE A 903 -7.45 -17.03 19.36
N LYS A 904 -7.63 -17.99 18.44
CA LYS A 904 -7.47 -19.42 18.73
C LYS A 904 -6.10 -19.79 19.29
N TRP A 905 -5.04 -19.14 18.83
CA TRP A 905 -3.69 -19.38 19.33
C TRP A 905 -3.50 -18.83 20.75
N LEU A 906 -4.10 -17.68 21.08
CA LEU A 906 -4.11 -17.14 22.45
C LEU A 906 -4.95 -17.98 23.42
N GLU A 907 -6.04 -18.59 22.95
CA GLU A 907 -6.91 -19.47 23.74
C GLU A 907 -6.24 -20.80 24.12
N ASN A 908 -5.31 -21.30 23.29
CA ASN A 908 -4.69 -22.63 23.42
C ASN A 908 -3.15 -22.51 23.59
N ILE A 909 -2.69 -21.47 24.28
CA ILE A 909 -1.27 -21.14 24.43
C ILE A 909 -0.62 -21.94 25.57
N GLU A 910 0.48 -22.64 25.26
CA GLU A 910 1.29 -23.35 26.26
C GLU A 910 2.50 -22.53 26.74
N ASP A 911 3.04 -22.92 27.90
CA ASP A 911 4.20 -22.26 28.51
C ASP A 911 5.46 -22.43 27.65
N TRP A 912 5.98 -21.31 27.18
CA TRP A 912 7.04 -21.27 26.18
C TRP A 912 8.39 -21.61 26.79
N CYS A 913 8.98 -22.73 26.36
CA CYS A 913 10.38 -23.07 26.62
C CYS A 913 11.32 -22.06 25.95
N ILE A 914 11.95 -21.20 26.77
CA ILE A 914 12.80 -20.07 26.34
C ILE A 914 14.31 -20.37 26.37
N SER A 915 14.76 -21.53 26.85
CA SER A 915 16.18 -21.93 26.86
C SER A 915 16.58 -22.88 25.73
N ARG A 916 17.81 -22.77 25.24
CA ARG A 916 18.41 -23.60 24.19
C ARG A 916 19.86 -23.93 24.52
N GLN A 917 20.31 -25.15 24.22
CA GLN A 917 21.65 -25.66 24.51
C GLN A 917 22.68 -25.30 23.42
N LEU A 918 22.51 -24.12 22.85
CA LEU A 918 23.34 -23.57 21.78
C LEU A 918 24.52 -22.80 22.38
N TRP A 919 25.57 -22.65 21.59
CA TRP A 919 26.66 -21.74 21.93
C TRP A 919 26.39 -20.33 21.38
N TRP A 920 25.59 -20.22 20.31
CA TRP A 920 25.24 -18.95 19.68
C TRP A 920 23.86 -18.44 20.11
N GLY A 921 23.82 -17.28 20.77
CA GLY A 921 22.60 -16.63 21.27
C GLY A 921 22.87 -15.77 22.50
N HIS A 922 21.85 -15.06 23.00
CA HIS A 922 21.96 -14.32 24.26
C HIS A 922 22.08 -15.31 25.42
N ARG A 923 23.20 -15.35 26.15
CA ARG A 923 23.30 -16.18 27.37
C ARG A 923 22.22 -15.79 28.37
N ILE A 924 21.62 -16.78 29.03
CA ILE A 924 20.61 -16.54 30.05
C ILE A 924 21.28 -15.84 31.25
N PRO A 925 20.74 -14.73 31.77
CA PRO A 925 21.33 -14.00 32.91
C PRO A 925 21.04 -14.69 34.26
N ALA A 926 20.93 -16.01 34.27
CA ALA A 926 20.71 -16.82 35.46
C ALA A 926 22.02 -17.43 35.94
N TRP A 927 22.21 -17.48 37.26
CA TRP A 927 23.43 -17.91 37.92
C TRP A 927 23.09 -18.95 38.98
N TYR A 928 23.78 -20.09 38.95
CA TYR A 928 23.65 -21.14 39.96
C TYR A 928 24.56 -20.82 41.15
N VAL A 929 23.98 -20.70 42.34
CA VAL A 929 24.69 -20.45 43.60
C VAL A 929 25.13 -21.78 44.21
N ASN A 930 26.44 -22.00 44.27
CA ASN A 930 27.03 -23.25 44.74
C ASN A 930 27.01 -23.32 46.28
N CYS A 931 26.04 -24.06 46.83
CA CYS A 931 25.89 -24.33 48.26
C CYS A 931 25.05 -25.62 48.47
N GLU A 932 24.87 -26.05 49.71
CA GLU A 932 24.24 -27.35 50.07
C GLU A 932 22.89 -27.60 49.37
N ASN A 933 22.03 -26.58 49.31
CA ASN A 933 20.74 -26.60 48.61
C ASN A 933 20.77 -25.71 47.36
N GLY A 934 21.82 -25.85 46.53
CA GLY A 934 22.18 -24.91 45.47
C GLY A 934 21.03 -24.50 44.55
N TYR A 935 20.89 -23.19 44.37
CA TYR A 935 19.70 -22.55 43.79
C TYR A 935 20.04 -21.55 42.68
N TRP A 936 19.05 -21.19 41.87
CA TRP A 936 19.21 -20.21 40.79
C TRP A 936 18.82 -18.80 41.25
N ILE A 937 19.67 -17.83 40.93
CA ILE A 937 19.39 -16.39 40.98
C ILE A 937 19.51 -15.79 39.58
N VAL A 938 19.02 -14.57 39.37
CA VAL A 938 19.08 -13.89 38.06
C VAL A 938 19.62 -12.48 38.24
N ALA A 939 20.64 -12.13 37.45
CA ALA A 939 21.41 -10.89 37.58
C ALA A 939 22.08 -10.51 36.25
N ASP A 940 22.23 -9.21 35.98
CA ASP A 940 22.76 -8.70 34.70
C ASP A 940 24.27 -8.96 34.50
N SER A 941 24.97 -9.32 35.57
CA SER A 941 26.41 -9.43 35.66
C SER A 941 26.84 -10.39 36.77
N GLU A 942 28.07 -10.92 36.68
CA GLU A 942 28.67 -11.77 37.71
C GLU A 942 28.82 -11.04 39.06
N GLN A 943 29.10 -9.74 39.01
CA GLN A 943 29.24 -8.89 40.19
C GLN A 943 27.89 -8.75 40.94
N ALA A 944 26.81 -8.43 40.22
CA ALA A 944 25.47 -8.41 40.80
C ALA A 944 25.02 -9.81 41.30
N ALA A 945 25.41 -10.89 40.62
CA ALA A 945 25.15 -12.26 41.08
C ALA A 945 25.91 -12.57 42.39
N LEU A 946 27.17 -12.15 42.51
CA LEU A 946 27.97 -12.29 43.74
C LEU A 946 27.35 -11.50 44.90
N GLU A 947 26.92 -10.26 44.67
CA GLU A 947 26.21 -9.44 45.67
C GLU A 947 24.92 -10.12 46.16
N ILE A 948 24.07 -10.59 45.23
CA ILE A 948 22.81 -11.29 45.55
C ILE A 948 23.05 -12.65 46.23
N SER A 949 24.16 -13.34 45.92
CA SER A 949 24.50 -14.62 46.56
C SER A 949 25.07 -14.49 47.99
N GLY A 950 25.49 -13.28 48.39
CA GLY A 950 26.26 -13.04 49.61
C GLY A 950 27.74 -13.45 49.51
N GLY A 951 28.35 -13.30 48.33
CA GLY A 951 29.76 -13.62 48.07
C GLY A 951 30.07 -15.12 47.88
N LYS A 952 29.07 -15.94 47.56
CA LYS A 952 29.23 -17.38 47.28
C LYS A 952 29.66 -17.60 45.83
N ASP A 953 30.30 -18.74 45.55
CA ASP A 953 30.63 -19.17 44.18
C ASP A 953 29.36 -19.26 43.31
N VAL A 954 29.34 -18.51 42.21
CA VAL A 954 28.23 -18.41 41.26
C VAL A 954 28.68 -18.80 39.85
N LYS A 955 27.83 -19.53 39.12
CA LYS A 955 28.13 -19.97 37.75
C LYS A 955 26.95 -19.68 36.82
N GLN A 956 27.15 -18.80 35.84
CA GLN A 956 26.11 -18.47 34.86
C GLN A 956 25.70 -19.70 34.05
N ASP A 957 24.39 -19.84 33.79
CA ASP A 957 23.83 -20.87 32.94
C ASP A 957 24.53 -20.92 31.57
N LEU A 958 24.85 -22.13 31.09
CA LEU A 958 25.49 -22.33 29.80
C LEU A 958 24.50 -22.14 28.65
N ASP A 959 23.20 -22.31 28.92
CA ASP A 959 22.13 -22.11 27.97
C ASP A 959 22.06 -20.67 27.44
N VAL A 960 21.51 -20.54 26.23
CA VAL A 960 21.13 -19.26 25.63
C VAL A 960 19.61 -19.18 25.49
N LEU A 961 19.10 -17.96 25.33
CA LEU A 961 17.71 -17.70 25.04
C LEU A 961 17.33 -18.15 23.63
N ASP A 962 16.10 -18.61 23.48
CA ASP A 962 15.43 -18.81 22.20
C ASP A 962 15.53 -17.52 21.36
N THR A 963 15.91 -17.63 20.08
CA THR A 963 16.02 -16.47 19.17
C THR A 963 14.73 -15.66 19.15
N TRP A 964 13.58 -16.35 19.19
CA TRP A 964 12.28 -15.70 19.22
C TRP A 964 12.03 -14.87 20.49
N PHE A 965 12.77 -15.07 21.59
CA PHE A 965 12.65 -14.26 22.81
C PHE A 965 13.29 -12.88 22.63
N SER A 966 14.50 -12.81 22.08
CA SER A 966 15.11 -11.51 21.76
C SER A 966 14.38 -10.81 20.61
N SER A 967 13.96 -11.55 19.59
CA SER A 967 13.22 -10.97 18.46
C SER A 967 11.77 -10.59 18.83
N ALA A 968 11.15 -11.19 19.84
CA ALA A 968 9.89 -10.72 20.43
C ALA A 968 10.03 -9.39 21.21
N LEU A 969 11.25 -8.99 21.58
CA LEU A 969 11.52 -7.69 22.22
C LEU A 969 11.99 -6.62 21.23
N LEU A 970 12.03 -6.92 19.92
CA LEU A 970 12.61 -6.05 18.90
C LEU A 970 12.02 -4.62 18.85
N PRO A 971 10.69 -4.41 18.99
CA PRO A 971 10.09 -3.08 19.04
C PRO A 971 10.52 -2.22 20.26
N LEU A 972 11.22 -2.79 21.24
CA LEU A 972 11.77 -2.10 22.41
C LEU A 972 13.31 -2.07 22.40
N SER A 973 13.96 -3.17 21.97
CA SER A 973 15.41 -3.29 21.99
C SER A 973 16.09 -2.43 20.92
N VAL A 974 15.52 -2.31 19.72
CA VAL A 974 16.04 -1.44 18.64
C VAL A 974 16.11 0.03 19.06
N PHE A 975 15.14 0.48 19.89
CA PHE A 975 15.12 1.82 20.46
C PHE A 975 15.81 1.93 21.84
N ARG A 976 16.54 0.87 22.25
CA ARG A 976 17.36 0.82 23.47
C ARG A 976 16.59 1.18 24.75
N TRP A 977 15.37 0.65 24.87
CA TRP A 977 14.44 0.95 25.96
C TRP A 977 15.06 0.79 27.37
N ASP A 978 14.84 1.78 28.23
CA ASP A 978 15.48 1.94 29.55
C ASP A 978 14.70 1.30 30.72
N ASN A 979 13.62 0.58 30.42
CA ASN A 979 12.62 0.07 31.36
C ASN A 979 11.92 1.15 32.21
N LYS A 980 11.81 2.40 31.70
CA LYS A 980 11.12 3.51 32.37
C LYS A 980 10.26 4.34 31.43
N ASN A 981 10.81 4.70 30.27
CA ASN A 981 10.20 5.63 29.33
C ASN A 981 9.93 4.91 28.01
N ILE A 982 8.66 4.83 27.61
CA ILE A 982 8.28 4.28 26.29
C ILE A 982 8.93 5.15 25.20
N PRO A 983 9.68 4.58 24.23
CA PRO A 983 10.35 5.36 23.17
C PRO A 983 9.36 6.19 22.35
N ILE A 984 9.80 7.33 21.81
CA ILE A 984 8.95 8.18 20.96
C ILE A 984 8.62 7.52 19.61
N GLU A 985 9.40 6.50 19.26
CA GLU A 985 9.25 5.60 18.13
C GLU A 985 8.23 4.47 18.35
N TYR A 986 7.68 4.32 19.56
CA TYR A 986 6.78 3.23 19.94
C TYR A 986 5.34 3.74 20.18
N PRO A 987 4.29 3.06 19.65
CA PRO A 987 4.34 1.83 18.86
C PRO A 987 4.74 2.06 17.39
N LEU A 988 5.13 0.99 16.72
CA LEU A 988 5.36 0.98 15.27
C LEU A 988 4.06 1.31 14.53
N THR A 989 4.16 1.97 13.37
CA THR A 989 2.99 2.32 12.56
C THR A 989 2.36 1.08 11.95
N PHE A 990 3.19 0.17 11.42
CA PHE A 990 2.79 -1.16 10.99
C PHE A 990 3.94 -2.14 11.18
N ILE A 991 3.63 -3.44 11.21
CA ILE A 991 4.59 -4.51 10.91
C ILE A 991 4.10 -5.29 9.70
N GLU A 992 4.99 -5.54 8.74
CA GLU A 992 4.71 -6.33 7.55
C GLU A 992 5.63 -7.55 7.53
N SER A 993 5.10 -8.72 7.17
CA SER A 993 5.87 -9.96 7.14
C SER A 993 5.21 -11.09 6.36
N GLY A 994 5.91 -12.22 6.25
CA GLY A 994 5.34 -13.46 5.75
C GLY A 994 4.25 -14.00 6.68
N SER A 995 3.18 -14.54 6.08
CA SER A 995 2.06 -15.17 6.80
C SER A 995 2.46 -16.34 7.71
N ASP A 996 3.64 -16.95 7.52
CA ASP A 996 4.18 -17.95 8.44
C ASP A 996 4.65 -17.34 9.77
N LEU A 997 5.24 -16.14 9.78
CA LEU A 997 5.85 -15.53 10.97
C LEU A 997 4.84 -14.97 11.99
N LEU A 998 3.54 -15.11 11.75
CA LEU A 998 2.47 -14.66 12.63
C LEU A 998 2.63 -15.19 14.07
N PHE A 999 2.74 -16.51 14.23
CA PHE A 999 2.80 -17.16 15.56
C PHE A 999 4.22 -17.20 16.14
N PHE A 1000 5.25 -17.39 15.29
CA PHE A 1000 6.65 -17.45 15.75
C PHE A 1000 7.15 -16.12 16.30
N TRP A 1001 6.68 -14.99 15.75
CA TRP A 1001 7.30 -13.69 15.97
C TRP A 1001 6.30 -12.57 16.29
N ILE A 1002 5.31 -12.34 15.43
CA ILE A 1002 4.42 -11.17 15.57
C ILE A 1002 3.56 -11.27 16.83
N LEU A 1003 2.97 -12.43 17.10
CA LEU A 1003 2.18 -12.69 18.29
C LEU A 1003 3.04 -12.67 19.57
N ARG A 1004 4.28 -13.16 19.50
CA ARG A 1004 5.23 -13.08 20.62
C ARG A 1004 5.69 -11.64 20.91
N MET A 1005 5.87 -10.80 19.89
CA MET A 1005 6.06 -9.35 20.05
C MET A 1005 4.87 -8.70 20.76
N ALA A 1006 3.65 -9.04 20.33
CA ALA A 1006 2.42 -8.54 20.94
C ALA A 1006 2.32 -8.91 22.43
N LEU A 1007 2.59 -10.16 22.80
CA LEU A 1007 2.56 -10.61 24.20
C LEU A 1007 3.56 -9.84 25.07
N LEU A 1008 4.86 -9.89 24.75
CA LEU A 1008 5.89 -9.28 25.59
C LEU A 1008 5.81 -7.75 25.61
N CYS A 1009 5.71 -7.10 24.44
CA CYS A 1009 5.73 -5.63 24.42
C CYS A 1009 4.46 -5.01 25.02
N THR A 1010 3.29 -5.67 24.93
CA THR A 1010 2.06 -5.20 25.60
C THR A 1010 2.14 -5.39 27.10
N TYR A 1011 2.72 -6.50 27.57
CA TYR A 1011 2.99 -6.71 28.99
C TYR A 1011 3.90 -5.62 29.57
N PHE A 1012 5.03 -5.32 28.91
CA PHE A 1012 6.02 -4.37 29.41
C PHE A 1012 5.57 -2.89 29.34
N THR A 1013 4.74 -2.51 28.36
CA THR A 1013 4.40 -1.10 28.11
C THR A 1013 2.94 -0.72 28.35
N GLY A 1014 2.05 -1.70 28.57
CA GLY A 1014 0.60 -1.50 28.58
C GLY A 1014 0.02 -1.07 27.23
N LYS A 1015 0.79 -1.14 26.14
CA LYS A 1015 0.41 -0.73 24.79
C LYS A 1015 0.82 -1.79 23.77
N PHE A 1016 0.04 -1.92 22.70
CA PHE A 1016 0.29 -2.89 21.65
C PHE A 1016 1.39 -2.39 20.70
N PRO A 1017 2.36 -3.23 20.26
CA PRO A 1017 3.60 -2.77 19.61
C PRO A 1017 3.49 -2.25 18.18
N PHE A 1018 2.39 -2.49 17.48
CA PHE A 1018 2.17 -2.05 16.08
C PHE A 1018 0.69 -1.72 15.84
N ASN A 1019 0.38 -0.61 15.18
CA ASN A 1019 -1.02 -0.25 14.92
C ASN A 1019 -1.67 -1.14 13.84
N GLU A 1020 -0.89 -1.65 12.88
CA GLU A 1020 -1.37 -2.54 11.82
C GLU A 1020 -0.43 -3.74 11.62
N ILE A 1021 -0.99 -4.91 11.32
CA ILE A 1021 -0.27 -6.13 10.91
C ILE A 1021 -0.60 -6.45 9.45
N ILE A 1022 0.41 -6.58 8.61
CA ILE A 1022 0.26 -6.89 7.17
C ILE A 1022 0.97 -8.22 6.88
N LEU A 1023 0.23 -9.21 6.36
CA LEU A 1023 0.70 -10.58 6.16
C LEU A 1023 0.63 -10.96 4.67
N HIS A 1024 1.79 -11.19 4.03
CA HIS A 1024 1.84 -11.56 2.62
C HIS A 1024 1.82 -13.10 2.39
N PRO A 1025 1.28 -13.56 1.24
CA PRO A 1025 1.36 -14.96 0.80
C PRO A 1025 2.81 -15.47 0.61
N LEU A 1026 3.05 -16.75 0.91
CA LEU A 1026 4.38 -17.34 0.80
C LEU A 1026 4.72 -17.73 -0.65
N ILE A 1027 5.93 -17.38 -1.11
CA ILE A 1027 6.44 -17.81 -2.42
C ILE A 1027 6.81 -19.30 -2.42
N ARG A 1028 6.38 -19.97 -3.48
CA ARG A 1028 6.60 -21.39 -3.76
C ARG A 1028 7.48 -21.57 -5.00
N ASP A 1029 8.17 -22.70 -5.06
CA ASP A 1029 8.84 -23.15 -6.29
C ASP A 1029 7.82 -23.64 -7.33
N SER A 1030 8.30 -23.97 -8.54
CA SER A 1030 7.47 -24.49 -9.64
C SER A 1030 6.79 -25.84 -9.35
N GLN A 1031 7.05 -26.46 -8.18
CA GLN A 1031 6.44 -27.69 -7.70
C GLN A 1031 5.54 -27.43 -6.47
N GLY A 1032 5.21 -26.16 -6.17
CA GLY A 1032 4.32 -25.75 -5.07
C GLY A 1032 4.95 -25.80 -3.67
N ARG A 1033 6.24 -26.18 -3.55
CA ARG A 1033 6.92 -26.30 -2.24
C ARG A 1033 7.40 -24.94 -1.76
N LYS A 1034 7.40 -24.72 -0.44
CA LYS A 1034 7.95 -23.50 0.17
C LYS A 1034 9.40 -23.29 -0.28
N MET A 1035 9.74 -22.09 -0.76
CA MET A 1035 11.15 -21.74 -1.01
C MET A 1035 11.92 -21.77 0.31
N SER A 1036 12.99 -22.56 0.39
CA SER A 1036 13.78 -22.74 1.61
C SER A 1036 15.22 -23.17 1.31
N LYS A 1037 16.15 -22.74 2.16
CA LYS A 1037 17.59 -23.07 2.03
C LYS A 1037 17.85 -24.57 2.16
N SER A 1038 17.09 -25.27 2.99
CA SER A 1038 17.19 -26.73 3.22
C SER A 1038 16.75 -27.57 2.03
N LEU A 1039 15.69 -27.19 1.30
CA LEU A 1039 15.28 -27.88 0.06
C LEU A 1039 16.19 -27.52 -1.14
N GLY A 1040 17.01 -26.48 -1.03
CA GLY A 1040 17.83 -25.97 -2.14
C GLY A 1040 16.98 -25.56 -3.34
N ASN A 1041 15.81 -24.96 -3.11
CA ASN A 1041 14.85 -24.50 -4.12
C ASN A 1041 14.66 -22.96 -4.09
N ILE A 1042 15.64 -22.24 -3.52
CA ILE A 1042 15.68 -20.77 -3.50
C ILE A 1042 16.29 -20.21 -4.78
N ILE A 1043 15.85 -19.00 -5.16
CA ILE A 1043 16.46 -18.19 -6.21
C ILE A 1043 16.98 -16.90 -5.55
N ASP A 1044 18.21 -16.52 -5.86
CA ASP A 1044 18.82 -15.25 -5.43
C ASP A 1044 18.18 -14.08 -6.21
N PRO A 1045 17.66 -13.03 -5.55
CA PRO A 1045 17.17 -11.83 -6.23
C PRO A 1045 18.18 -11.25 -7.23
N LEU A 1046 19.50 -11.31 -6.93
CA LEU A 1046 20.54 -10.77 -7.80
C LEU A 1046 20.67 -11.53 -9.13
N GLN A 1047 20.36 -12.84 -9.16
CA GLN A 1047 20.39 -13.63 -10.40
C GLN A 1047 19.32 -13.19 -11.39
N ILE A 1048 18.18 -12.67 -10.91
CA ILE A 1048 17.13 -12.10 -11.76
C ILE A 1048 17.47 -10.64 -12.13
N ILE A 1049 17.97 -9.84 -11.18
CA ILE A 1049 18.31 -8.43 -11.41
C ILE A 1049 19.45 -8.31 -12.44
N LYS A 1050 20.61 -8.94 -12.16
CA LYS A 1050 21.84 -8.84 -12.97
C LYS A 1050 21.89 -9.86 -14.11
N GLY A 1051 21.03 -10.87 -14.09
CA GLY A 1051 21.08 -12.00 -15.00
C GLY A 1051 22.10 -13.05 -14.54
N PHE A 1052 22.00 -14.23 -15.14
CA PHE A 1052 22.84 -15.38 -14.89
C PHE A 1052 22.90 -16.26 -16.15
N SER A 1053 24.10 -16.47 -16.68
CA SER A 1053 24.36 -17.45 -17.75
C SER A 1053 25.11 -18.65 -17.20
N LEU A 1054 24.80 -19.84 -17.72
CA LEU A 1054 25.44 -21.10 -17.36
C LEU A 1054 26.90 -21.19 -17.87
N GLU A 1055 27.27 -20.41 -18.89
CA GLU A 1055 28.57 -20.51 -19.59
C GLU A 1055 29.69 -19.60 -19.04
N ILE A 1056 29.50 -18.92 -17.90
CA ILE A 1056 30.57 -18.08 -17.32
C ILE A 1056 31.64 -18.98 -16.69
N SER A 1057 32.83 -18.97 -17.31
CA SER A 1057 34.00 -19.80 -17.02
C SER A 1057 34.48 -19.79 -15.57
N GLU A 1058 35.27 -20.81 -15.22
CA GLU A 1058 35.82 -21.00 -13.87
C GLU A 1058 37.01 -20.06 -13.57
N ASP A 1059 37.49 -19.30 -14.55
CA ASP A 1059 38.86 -18.73 -14.59
C ASP A 1059 39.07 -17.34 -13.96
N ASN A 1060 38.03 -16.65 -13.47
CA ASN A 1060 38.19 -15.30 -12.90
C ASN A 1060 37.98 -15.24 -11.38
N ALA A 1061 39.00 -14.69 -10.69
CA ALA A 1061 39.12 -14.47 -9.25
C ALA A 1061 39.40 -15.70 -8.34
N PHE A 1062 40.56 -16.33 -8.55
CA PHE A 1062 41.28 -17.14 -7.54
C PHE A 1062 42.34 -16.27 -6.79
N ASN A 1063 41.90 -15.35 -5.94
CA ASN A 1063 42.79 -14.51 -5.11
C ASN A 1063 42.03 -13.94 -3.88
N GLY A 1064 41.34 -14.81 -3.13
CA GLY A 1064 40.53 -14.45 -1.97
C GLY A 1064 40.62 -15.51 -0.86
N ASN A 1065 40.34 -15.11 0.38
CA ASN A 1065 40.46 -15.96 1.58
C ASN A 1065 39.56 -17.21 1.49
N ASP A 1066 39.92 -18.30 2.17
CA ASP A 1066 39.18 -19.59 2.19
C ASP A 1066 37.66 -19.41 2.33
N LEU A 1067 37.23 -18.54 3.26
CA LEU A 1067 35.83 -18.23 3.53
C LEU A 1067 35.06 -17.71 2.31
N GLU A 1068 35.71 -16.98 1.40
CA GLU A 1068 35.10 -16.53 0.14
C GLU A 1068 35.02 -17.66 -0.90
N GLN A 1069 36.03 -18.55 -0.91
CA GLN A 1069 36.05 -19.71 -1.80
C GLN A 1069 34.93 -20.70 -1.43
N ASP A 1070 34.73 -20.95 -0.14
CA ASP A 1070 33.66 -21.80 0.36
C ASP A 1070 32.26 -21.20 0.14
N MET A 1071 32.11 -19.87 0.22
CA MET A 1071 30.85 -19.21 -0.13
C MET A 1071 30.49 -19.41 -1.60
N LYS A 1072 31.50 -19.43 -2.50
CA LYS A 1072 31.33 -19.82 -3.91
C LYS A 1072 30.90 -21.30 -4.07
N TYR A 1073 31.33 -22.22 -3.20
CA TYR A 1073 30.89 -23.63 -3.23
C TYR A 1073 29.40 -23.80 -2.91
N HIS A 1074 28.89 -23.09 -1.88
CA HIS A 1074 27.45 -23.06 -1.58
C HIS A 1074 26.64 -22.51 -2.76
N LEU A 1075 27.12 -21.44 -3.41
CA LEU A 1075 26.53 -20.92 -4.65
C LEU A 1075 26.59 -21.91 -5.82
N LYS A 1076 27.71 -22.64 -6.00
CA LYS A 1076 27.88 -23.67 -7.04
C LYS A 1076 26.91 -24.84 -6.86
N THR A 1077 26.53 -25.16 -5.62
CA THR A 1077 25.54 -26.22 -5.31
C THR A 1077 24.12 -25.85 -5.75
N ALA A 1078 23.70 -24.58 -5.58
CA ALA A 1078 22.38 -24.10 -6.01
C ALA A 1078 22.17 -24.18 -7.53
N ARG A 1079 23.24 -24.09 -8.33
CA ARG A 1079 23.19 -24.13 -9.81
C ARG A 1079 22.57 -25.42 -10.38
N LYS A 1080 22.70 -26.56 -9.67
CA LYS A 1080 22.37 -27.90 -10.21
C LYS A 1080 20.86 -28.20 -10.44
N LYS A 1081 19.95 -27.27 -10.15
CA LYS A 1081 18.48 -27.48 -10.30
C LYS A 1081 17.79 -26.57 -11.32
N PHE A 1082 18.50 -25.67 -12.00
CA PHE A 1082 17.90 -24.69 -12.93
C PHE A 1082 18.19 -25.03 -14.39
N SER A 1083 17.15 -25.01 -15.22
CA SER A 1083 17.20 -25.35 -16.64
C SER A 1083 17.22 -24.10 -17.53
N GLY A 1084 18.42 -23.54 -17.73
CA GLY A 1084 18.68 -22.49 -18.72
C GLY A 1084 19.06 -21.11 -18.16
N ASP A 1085 19.44 -20.23 -19.08
CA ASP A 1085 19.97 -18.89 -18.80
C ASP A 1085 18.89 -17.86 -18.43
N ILE A 1086 19.17 -17.07 -17.40
CA ILE A 1086 18.32 -15.96 -16.93
C ILE A 1086 18.90 -14.65 -17.47
N LYS A 1087 18.20 -14.00 -18.40
CA LYS A 1087 18.61 -12.66 -18.90
C LYS A 1087 18.41 -11.61 -17.82
N ALA A 1088 19.32 -10.62 -17.73
CA ALA A 1088 19.23 -9.53 -16.77
C ALA A 1088 17.88 -8.79 -16.87
N MET A 1089 17.12 -8.76 -15.78
CA MET A 1089 15.77 -8.18 -15.77
C MET A 1089 15.70 -6.81 -15.10
N GLY A 1090 16.62 -6.49 -14.19
CA GLY A 1090 16.56 -5.29 -13.36
C GLY A 1090 15.71 -5.44 -12.11
N THR A 1091 15.96 -4.55 -11.16
CA THR A 1091 15.33 -4.43 -9.86
C THR A 1091 13.86 -4.07 -10.00
N ASP A 1092 13.53 -3.05 -10.79
CA ASP A 1092 12.16 -2.60 -10.95
C ASP A 1092 11.27 -3.70 -11.56
N SER A 1093 11.81 -4.51 -12.49
CA SER A 1093 11.09 -5.65 -13.08
C SER A 1093 10.76 -6.70 -12.03
N LEU A 1094 11.74 -7.09 -11.21
CA LEU A 1094 11.56 -8.08 -10.16
C LEU A 1094 10.51 -7.61 -9.14
N ARG A 1095 10.65 -6.37 -8.66
CA ARG A 1095 9.75 -5.77 -7.66
C ARG A 1095 8.32 -5.64 -8.16
N PHE A 1096 8.14 -5.13 -9.40
CA PHE A 1096 6.82 -4.99 -10.01
C PHE A 1096 6.11 -6.34 -10.11
N SER A 1097 6.81 -7.39 -10.55
CA SER A 1097 6.26 -8.74 -10.61
C SER A 1097 5.92 -9.30 -9.24
N LEU A 1098 6.82 -9.19 -8.25
CA LEU A 1098 6.59 -9.67 -6.89
C LEU A 1098 5.35 -9.03 -6.26
N ILE A 1099 5.16 -7.72 -6.44
CA ILE A 1099 3.97 -7.01 -5.96
C ILE A 1099 2.72 -7.45 -6.73
N ASP A 1100 2.78 -7.62 -8.06
CA ASP A 1100 1.63 -8.08 -8.85
C ASP A 1100 1.15 -9.49 -8.43
N TYR A 1101 2.08 -10.38 -8.07
CA TYR A 1101 1.78 -11.72 -7.54
C TYR A 1101 1.00 -11.72 -6.21
N THR A 1102 1.04 -10.64 -5.40
CA THR A 1102 0.30 -10.56 -4.11
C THR A 1102 -1.23 -10.65 -4.26
N LYS A 1103 -1.74 -10.55 -5.49
CA LYS A 1103 -3.15 -10.80 -5.84
C LYS A 1103 -3.56 -12.28 -5.69
N GLN A 1104 -2.60 -13.20 -5.57
CA GLN A 1104 -2.86 -14.62 -5.30
C GLN A 1104 -3.13 -14.84 -3.80
N THR A 1105 -4.17 -15.59 -3.45
CA THR A 1105 -4.80 -15.48 -2.12
C THR A 1105 -4.02 -16.07 -0.94
N HIS A 1106 -3.22 -17.11 -1.13
CA HIS A 1106 -2.51 -17.80 -0.02
C HIS A 1106 -1.08 -18.27 -0.35
N GLN A 1107 -0.78 -18.58 -1.62
CA GLN A 1107 0.54 -19.04 -2.05
C GLN A 1107 0.87 -18.42 -3.41
N ILE A 1108 2.11 -18.00 -3.61
CA ILE A 1108 2.60 -17.42 -4.87
C ILE A 1108 3.42 -18.47 -5.62
N ASN A 1109 2.85 -19.01 -6.69
CA ASN A 1109 3.58 -19.85 -7.63
C ASN A 1109 4.26 -18.93 -8.67
N MET A 1110 5.54 -18.64 -8.46
CA MET A 1110 6.27 -17.64 -9.25
C MET A 1110 6.95 -18.26 -10.48
N ASP A 1111 6.54 -17.81 -11.66
CA ASP A 1111 7.28 -17.99 -12.91
C ASP A 1111 8.20 -16.78 -13.19
N ILE A 1112 9.43 -17.08 -13.64
CA ILE A 1112 10.45 -16.12 -14.09
C ILE A 1112 10.02 -15.44 -15.40
N ALA A 1113 9.23 -16.11 -16.25
CA ALA A 1113 8.72 -15.54 -17.50
C ALA A 1113 7.89 -14.27 -17.29
N ASN A 1114 7.14 -14.18 -16.19
CA ASN A 1114 6.37 -12.98 -15.83
C ASN A 1114 7.27 -11.80 -15.43
N VAL A 1115 8.48 -12.05 -14.91
CA VAL A 1115 9.46 -10.97 -14.65
C VAL A 1115 10.01 -10.39 -15.95
N SER A 1116 10.17 -11.21 -17.00
CA SER A 1116 10.49 -10.70 -18.34
C SER A 1116 9.37 -9.82 -18.91
N SER A 1117 8.11 -10.16 -18.61
CA SER A 1117 6.94 -9.33 -18.98
C SER A 1117 6.95 -7.96 -18.30
N ALA A 1118 7.32 -7.89 -17.02
CA ALA A 1118 7.55 -6.61 -16.34
C ALA A 1118 8.67 -5.79 -16.98
N LYS A 1119 9.79 -6.43 -17.39
CA LYS A 1119 10.87 -5.73 -18.11
C LYS A 1119 10.35 -5.09 -19.40
N TYR A 1120 9.46 -5.75 -20.17
CA TYR A 1120 8.89 -5.15 -21.38
C TYR A 1120 7.98 -3.95 -21.10
N ILE A 1121 7.28 -3.93 -19.95
CA ILE A 1121 6.48 -2.77 -19.52
C ILE A 1121 7.39 -1.59 -19.18
N LEU A 1122 8.42 -1.80 -18.35
CA LEU A 1122 9.39 -0.76 -17.95
C LEU A 1122 10.20 -0.26 -19.14
N SER A 1123 10.65 -1.17 -20.01
CA SER A 1123 11.29 -0.82 -21.28
C SER A 1123 10.38 0.03 -22.16
N LYS A 1124 9.05 -0.11 -22.06
CA LYS A 1124 8.14 0.76 -22.79
C LYS A 1124 7.86 2.09 -22.08
N LEU A 1125 7.88 2.17 -20.75
CA LEU A 1125 7.88 3.44 -20.02
C LEU A 1125 9.12 4.28 -20.36
N TRP A 1126 10.31 3.66 -20.39
CA TRP A 1126 11.54 4.30 -20.88
C TRP A 1126 11.38 4.82 -22.32
N ASN A 1127 10.94 3.98 -23.25
CA ASN A 1127 10.63 4.37 -24.63
C ASN A 1127 9.37 5.26 -24.77
N ALA A 1128 8.72 5.66 -23.67
CA ALA A 1128 7.60 6.61 -23.57
C ALA A 1128 7.94 7.79 -22.64
N THR A 1129 9.24 7.96 -22.38
CA THR A 1129 9.89 9.11 -21.75
C THR A 1129 10.99 9.63 -22.69
N LYS A 1130 11.67 8.73 -23.40
CA LYS A 1130 12.64 9.03 -24.48
C LYS A 1130 12.08 9.81 -25.67
N TYR A 1131 10.77 9.80 -25.90
CA TYR A 1131 10.14 10.55 -27.00
C TYR A 1131 9.70 11.97 -26.54
N LYS A 1132 10.00 12.36 -25.28
CA LYS A 1132 9.77 13.67 -24.63
C LYS A 1132 10.93 14.62 -24.82
N PHE A 1133 12.12 14.10 -24.52
CA PHE A 1133 13.30 14.83 -24.10
C PHE A 1133 14.34 14.75 -25.22
#